data_AF-N2JC46-F1
#
_entry.id   AF-N2JC46-F1
#
_cell.length_a   1.000
_cell.length_b   1.000
_cell.length_c   1.000
_cell.angle_alpha   90.00
_cell.angle_beta   90.00
_cell.angle_gamma   90.00
#
_symmetry.space_group_name_H-M   'P 1'
#
loop_
_entity.id
_entity.type
_entity.pdbx_description
1 polymer ?
#
loop_
_entity_poly.entity_id
_entity_poly.type
_entity_poly.pdbx_seq_one_letter_code
_entity_poly.pdbx_strand_id
1 'polypeptide(L)'
;MKKLKLVLIGNGMAGVRTLEELFKLAPDLYDVTVFGAEPHPNYNRILLSPVLAGEQTFEEIVLNDLNWYAEHAIELHLNRRVTEIDRQNRRVIAEDGTVAEYDRLIIATGSNPFILPIPGKDLEGVIGYRDIADTQAMIDTAATHRHAVVIGGGLLGLEAANGLKLRGMDVTVVHIGDWLMERQLDKTAGNLLQTALESRGLNFLLPKQTAELLDDGNGRVCAVRFADGDQIPADLVVMAAGIRPNYTLAESAGLTCNRGLTVDDTMRTSDPDIFAVGECAAHRGIAYGLVAPLFEQAKVCANHLALQGTAEYHGSVTSTKLKVTGIDLFSAGDFMGGEGCEEITLSDPIGGIYKKLVIRDDILVGACLYGDTADGGWYFRQIRENHNVSEIRDLLMFGEHAIGDAGHQGQDKAMLMSDEMEVCGCNGVCKGTIVKAITENNLLSVDEVKKHTKAASSCGSCTGLVEQILINTVGGAADVKPKSEKPVCNCTDHTHGFVRQAIREQHLTTIPEAMTALGWKTPNGCATCRPALNYYLISTWPSEAKDDPQSRFINERAHANIQKDGTYSVIPRMWGGVTSAAELRRIADVADKYKVPMVKVTGGQRIDLLGIKKQDLPGVWKDLDMPCGHAYGKSIRTVKTCVGSEFCRFGTQNSTQMGIDLEHALFGMWSPHKVKLAVSGCPRNCAESGIKDVGIIGVDSGWELYIGGNGGIKTEAGEFFTKVKTAEEVMEYSLAFIELYRQEAFYLERTVHYMQRVGLEHIKTAILDDAERRKGLYQQLMFALSLEQDPWKARIEQTALKKEFERIPVAAL
;
A
#
# COMPACT_ATOMS: atom_id res chain seq x y z
N MET A 1 -29.40 -30.81 25.03
CA MET A 1 -28.35 -31.85 25.09
C MET A 1 -27.16 -31.26 25.83
N LYS A 2 -26.40 -32.07 26.57
CA LYS A 2 -25.15 -31.61 27.19
C LYS A 2 -24.14 -31.32 26.06
N LYS A 3 -23.56 -30.12 26.01
CA LYS A 3 -22.52 -29.76 25.03
C LYS A 3 -21.29 -30.64 25.27
N LEU A 4 -20.56 -30.98 24.22
CA LEU A 4 -19.29 -31.72 24.31
C LEU A 4 -18.19 -30.76 24.80
N LYS A 5 -17.22 -31.23 25.55
CA LYS A 5 -16.09 -30.39 25.97
C LYS A 5 -15.03 -30.34 24.87
N LEU A 6 -14.69 -29.14 24.40
CA LEU A 6 -13.60 -28.89 23.46
C LEU A 6 -12.50 -28.09 24.14
N VAL A 7 -11.29 -28.64 24.16
CA VAL A 7 -10.11 -27.90 24.64
C VAL A 7 -9.23 -27.52 23.46
N LEU A 8 -8.79 -26.26 23.42
CA LEU A 8 -7.78 -25.77 22.48
C LEU A 8 -6.49 -25.42 23.24
N ILE A 9 -5.38 -26.05 22.87
CA ILE A 9 -4.04 -25.71 23.35
C ILE A 9 -3.36 -24.83 22.30
N GLY A 10 -3.18 -23.54 22.61
CA GLY A 10 -2.53 -22.57 21.73
C GLY A 10 -3.50 -21.52 21.19
N ASN A 11 -3.48 -20.34 21.82
CA ASN A 11 -4.31 -19.18 21.46
C ASN A 11 -3.75 -18.39 20.25
N GLY A 12 -3.26 -19.09 19.23
CA GLY A 12 -2.70 -18.49 18.02
C GLY A 12 -3.68 -18.49 16.84
N MET A 13 -3.25 -17.86 15.74
CA MET A 13 -4.09 -17.64 14.55
C MET A 13 -4.75 -18.93 14.01
N ALA A 14 -4.03 -20.05 13.95
CA ALA A 14 -4.57 -21.31 13.41
C ALA A 14 -5.63 -21.95 14.32
N GLY A 15 -5.37 -21.98 15.64
CA GLY A 15 -6.29 -22.54 16.62
C GLY A 15 -7.59 -21.76 16.70
N VAL A 16 -7.49 -20.44 16.84
CA VAL A 16 -8.68 -19.57 16.91
C VAL A 16 -9.44 -19.54 15.58
N ARG A 17 -8.74 -19.58 14.43
CA ARG A 17 -9.41 -19.74 13.13
C ARG A 17 -10.22 -21.03 13.04
N THR A 18 -9.75 -22.11 13.67
CA THR A 18 -10.50 -23.38 13.72
C THR A 18 -11.80 -23.21 14.51
N LEU A 19 -11.77 -22.46 15.63
CA LEU A 19 -12.97 -22.14 16.40
C LEU A 19 -13.93 -21.23 15.61
N GLU A 20 -13.41 -20.21 14.91
CA GLU A 20 -14.22 -19.33 14.05
C GLU A 20 -14.96 -20.12 12.97
N GLU A 21 -14.30 -21.07 12.29
CA GLU A 21 -14.97 -21.92 11.30
C GLU A 21 -15.92 -22.92 11.95
N LEU A 22 -15.57 -23.46 13.12
CA LEU A 22 -16.41 -24.40 13.87
C LEU A 22 -17.73 -23.76 14.30
N PHE A 23 -17.71 -22.53 14.84
CA PHE A 23 -18.93 -21.85 15.28
C PHE A 23 -19.87 -21.51 14.12
N LYS A 24 -19.35 -21.34 12.89
CA LYS A 24 -20.20 -21.20 11.69
C LYS A 24 -20.92 -22.50 11.33
N LEU A 25 -20.27 -23.65 11.56
CA LEU A 25 -20.80 -24.96 11.20
C LEU A 25 -21.69 -25.57 12.30
N ALA A 26 -21.33 -25.35 13.56
CA ALA A 26 -21.93 -25.99 14.73
C ALA A 26 -21.83 -25.08 15.99
N PRO A 27 -22.59 -23.97 16.07
CA PRO A 27 -22.45 -22.95 17.12
C PRO A 27 -22.71 -23.47 18.55
N ASP A 28 -23.55 -24.50 18.70
CA ASP A 28 -24.00 -25.00 20.00
C ASP A 28 -23.49 -26.39 20.37
N LEU A 29 -22.51 -26.93 19.63
CA LEU A 29 -22.06 -28.30 19.85
C LEU A 29 -21.10 -28.45 21.06
N TYR A 30 -20.28 -27.42 21.33
CA TYR A 30 -19.19 -27.50 22.29
C TYR A 30 -19.23 -26.45 23.39
N ASP A 31 -18.82 -26.85 24.60
CA ASP A 31 -18.30 -25.97 25.65
C ASP A 31 -16.79 -25.86 25.45
N VAL A 32 -16.29 -24.65 25.16
CA VAL A 32 -14.91 -24.45 24.68
C VAL A 32 -14.04 -23.83 25.77
N THR A 33 -12.90 -24.46 26.04
CA THR A 33 -11.83 -23.93 26.90
C THR A 33 -10.56 -23.73 26.08
N VAL A 34 -9.94 -22.56 26.17
CA VAL A 34 -8.73 -22.19 25.41
C VAL A 34 -7.59 -21.88 26.36
N PHE A 35 -6.43 -22.52 26.15
CA PHE A 35 -5.20 -22.22 26.87
C PHE A 35 -4.20 -21.46 25.99
N GLY A 36 -3.76 -20.30 26.47
CA GLY A 36 -2.71 -19.48 25.86
C GLY A 36 -1.53 -19.32 26.82
N ALA A 37 -0.31 -19.62 26.34
CA ALA A 37 0.91 -19.38 27.12
C ALA A 37 1.24 -17.88 27.26
N GLU A 38 0.82 -17.06 26.31
CA GLU A 38 1.02 -15.60 26.34
C GLU A 38 -0.07 -14.89 27.15
N PRO A 39 0.23 -13.70 27.71
CA PRO A 39 -0.73 -12.90 28.49
C PRO A 39 -1.70 -12.08 27.60
N HIS A 40 -1.82 -12.42 26.32
CA HIS A 40 -2.53 -11.63 25.31
C HIS A 40 -3.60 -12.44 24.58
N PRO A 41 -4.69 -11.79 24.13
CA PRO A 41 -5.65 -12.42 23.23
C PRO A 41 -5.02 -12.69 21.85
N ASN A 42 -5.69 -13.46 20.99
CA ASN A 42 -5.20 -13.78 19.65
C ASN A 42 -4.94 -12.52 18.80
N TYR A 43 -3.74 -12.44 18.22
CA TYR A 43 -3.28 -11.35 17.39
C TYR A 43 -2.57 -11.85 16.14
N ASN A 44 -2.42 -10.97 15.17
CA ASN A 44 -1.83 -11.28 13.88
C ASN A 44 -0.30 -11.20 13.95
N ARG A 45 0.36 -12.34 14.17
CA ARG A 45 1.83 -12.43 14.25
C ARG A 45 2.55 -11.98 12.98
N ILE A 46 1.88 -12.02 11.82
CA ILE A 46 2.44 -11.53 10.56
C ILE A 46 2.78 -10.04 10.63
N LEU A 47 2.06 -9.29 11.47
CA LEU A 47 2.15 -7.83 11.59
C LEU A 47 3.09 -7.37 12.72
N LEU A 48 3.83 -8.29 13.36
CA LEU A 48 4.86 -7.91 14.33
C LEU A 48 5.97 -7.06 13.69
N SER A 49 6.26 -7.27 12.39
CA SER A 49 7.27 -6.50 11.67
C SER A 49 6.88 -5.02 11.49
N PRO A 50 5.65 -4.67 11.04
CA PRO A 50 5.12 -3.31 11.12
C PRO A 50 5.15 -2.69 12.53
N VAL A 51 4.85 -3.47 13.57
CA VAL A 51 4.93 -2.97 14.96
C VAL A 51 6.38 -2.63 15.33
N LEU A 52 7.33 -3.50 15.00
CA LEU A 52 8.75 -3.24 15.18
C LEU A 52 9.20 -1.98 14.42
N ALA A 53 8.73 -1.79 13.19
CA ALA A 53 9.01 -0.60 12.38
C ALA A 53 8.35 0.68 12.90
N GLY A 54 7.37 0.58 13.81
CA GLY A 54 6.61 1.73 14.34
C GLY A 54 5.48 2.18 13.40
N GLU A 55 5.08 1.35 12.45
CA GLU A 55 3.99 1.60 11.50
C GLU A 55 2.61 1.23 12.07
N GLN A 56 2.57 0.31 13.03
CA GLN A 56 1.34 -0.14 13.70
C GLN A 56 1.54 -0.29 15.21
N THR A 57 0.45 -0.25 15.98
CA THR A 57 0.44 -0.60 17.40
C THR A 57 0.01 -2.05 17.64
N PHE A 58 0.24 -2.57 18.86
CA PHE A 58 -0.19 -3.91 19.22
C PHE A 58 -1.72 -4.07 19.12
N GLU A 59 -2.47 -3.06 19.55
CA GLU A 59 -3.93 -3.06 19.54
C GLU A 59 -4.49 -3.19 18.12
N GLU A 60 -3.83 -2.57 17.14
CA GLU A 60 -4.22 -2.62 15.73
C GLU A 60 -4.03 -4.00 15.09
N ILE A 61 -3.23 -4.88 15.71
CA ILE A 61 -2.96 -6.23 15.19
C ILE A 61 -3.71 -7.32 15.95
N VAL A 62 -4.53 -6.98 16.96
CA VAL A 62 -5.41 -7.93 17.65
C VAL A 62 -6.50 -8.42 16.68
N LEU A 63 -6.67 -9.75 16.58
CA LEU A 63 -7.62 -10.37 15.66
C LEU A 63 -8.98 -10.62 16.31
N ASN A 64 -8.94 -11.15 17.54
CA ASN A 64 -10.09 -11.44 18.37
C ASN A 64 -9.80 -10.84 19.74
N ASP A 65 -10.51 -9.78 20.11
CA ASP A 65 -10.35 -9.13 21.41
C ASP A 65 -10.96 -10.00 22.54
N LEU A 66 -10.80 -9.58 23.79
CA LEU A 66 -11.35 -10.33 24.94
C LEU A 66 -12.88 -10.44 24.91
N ASN A 67 -13.57 -9.47 24.30
CA ASN A 67 -15.03 -9.49 24.18
C ASN A 67 -15.49 -10.61 23.26
N TRP A 68 -14.77 -10.86 22.16
CA TRP A 68 -15.10 -11.94 21.24
C TRP A 68 -15.15 -13.32 21.93
N TYR A 69 -14.23 -13.61 22.86
CA TYR A 69 -14.26 -14.86 23.62
C TYR A 69 -15.46 -14.92 24.56
N ALA A 70 -15.79 -13.81 25.23
CA ALA A 70 -16.95 -13.73 26.11
C ALA A 70 -18.27 -13.91 25.35
N GLU A 71 -18.40 -13.30 24.16
CA GLU A 71 -19.57 -13.42 23.29
C GLU A 71 -19.82 -14.85 22.82
N HIS A 72 -18.76 -15.63 22.60
CA HIS A 72 -18.84 -17.05 22.21
C HIS A 72 -18.83 -18.02 23.41
N ALA A 73 -18.94 -17.49 24.64
CA ALA A 73 -18.88 -18.26 25.88
C ALA A 73 -17.64 -19.17 25.99
N ILE A 74 -16.50 -18.69 25.51
CA ILE A 74 -15.22 -19.40 25.58
C ILE A 74 -14.56 -19.12 26.93
N GLU A 75 -14.19 -20.19 27.64
CA GLU A 75 -13.34 -20.08 28.83
C GLU A 75 -11.88 -19.90 28.41
N LEU A 76 -11.40 -18.65 28.44
CA LEU A 76 -10.05 -18.29 28.03
C LEU A 76 -9.10 -18.22 29.24
N HIS A 77 -8.04 -19.03 29.19
CA HIS A 77 -6.94 -19.05 30.15
C HIS A 77 -5.67 -18.46 29.52
N LEU A 78 -5.40 -17.18 29.80
CA LEU A 78 -4.16 -16.49 29.39
C LEU A 78 -3.04 -16.70 30.41
N ASN A 79 -1.79 -16.65 29.95
CA ASN A 79 -0.62 -16.94 30.78
C ASN A 79 -0.74 -18.31 31.48
N ARG A 80 -1.23 -19.31 30.75
CA ARG A 80 -1.44 -20.70 31.20
C ARG A 80 -0.88 -21.66 30.16
N ARG A 81 0.41 -21.99 30.30
CA ARG A 81 1.07 -22.99 29.48
C ARG A 81 0.60 -24.39 29.90
N VAL A 82 0.11 -25.17 28.94
CA VAL A 82 -0.19 -26.59 29.16
C VAL A 82 1.12 -27.38 29.18
N THR A 83 1.32 -28.19 30.22
CA THR A 83 2.53 -28.98 30.44
C THR A 83 2.28 -30.48 30.31
N GLU A 84 1.04 -30.93 30.45
CA GLU A 84 0.69 -32.35 30.35
C GLU A 84 -0.67 -32.57 29.66
N ILE A 85 -0.76 -33.63 28.85
CA ILE A 85 -2.01 -34.16 28.30
C ILE A 85 -2.17 -35.59 28.83
N ASP A 86 -3.10 -35.77 29.76
CA ASP A 86 -3.52 -37.09 30.24
C ASP A 86 -4.59 -37.66 29.29
N ARG A 87 -4.15 -38.51 28.37
CA ARG A 87 -5.03 -39.15 27.38
C ARG A 87 -5.96 -40.20 27.99
N GLN A 88 -5.55 -40.86 29.08
CA GLN A 88 -6.36 -41.91 29.69
C GLN A 88 -7.60 -41.33 30.37
N ASN A 89 -7.42 -40.20 31.06
CA ASN A 89 -8.52 -39.50 31.74
C ASN A 89 -9.13 -38.38 30.90
N ARG A 90 -8.59 -38.13 29.68
CA ARG A 90 -8.96 -37.03 28.77
C ARG A 90 -8.93 -35.66 29.44
N ARG A 91 -7.76 -35.29 29.96
CA ARG A 91 -7.53 -34.00 30.64
C ARG A 91 -6.28 -33.32 30.13
N VAL A 92 -6.29 -31.99 30.15
CA VAL A 92 -5.10 -31.16 30.00
C VAL A 92 -4.76 -30.51 31.33
N ILE A 93 -3.48 -30.36 31.62
CA ILE A 93 -2.98 -29.79 32.87
C ILE A 93 -2.02 -28.65 32.52
N ALA A 94 -2.30 -27.47 33.07
CA ALA A 94 -1.45 -26.30 32.96
C ALA A 94 -0.39 -26.26 34.06
N GLU A 95 0.65 -25.47 33.83
CA GLU A 95 1.80 -25.30 34.75
C GLU A 95 1.39 -24.87 36.17
N ASP A 96 0.30 -24.10 36.31
CA ASP A 96 -0.21 -23.66 37.61
C ASP A 96 -1.15 -24.69 38.29
N GLY A 97 -1.34 -25.85 37.68
CA GLY A 97 -2.25 -26.90 38.13
C GLY A 97 -3.69 -26.74 37.66
N THR A 98 -4.03 -25.75 36.83
CA THR A 98 -5.35 -25.67 36.20
C THR A 98 -5.60 -26.91 35.34
N VAL A 99 -6.77 -27.52 35.47
CA VAL A 99 -7.15 -28.75 34.75
C VAL A 99 -8.43 -28.52 33.96
N ALA A 100 -8.45 -28.94 32.70
CA ALA A 100 -9.67 -28.99 31.88
C ALA A 100 -9.85 -30.40 31.27
N GLU A 101 -11.06 -30.93 31.39
CA GLU A 101 -11.44 -32.20 30.75
C GLU A 101 -11.91 -31.96 29.31
N TYR A 102 -11.69 -32.92 28.42
CA TYR A 102 -12.09 -32.81 27.02
C TYR A 102 -12.81 -34.06 26.50
N ASP A 103 -13.77 -33.84 25.60
CA ASP A 103 -14.26 -34.86 24.67
C ASP A 103 -13.50 -34.77 23.33
N ARG A 104 -13.05 -33.57 22.98
CA ARG A 104 -12.20 -33.28 21.82
C ARG A 104 -11.09 -32.31 22.20
N LEU A 105 -9.88 -32.56 21.68
CA LEU A 105 -8.72 -31.71 21.94
C LEU A 105 -8.14 -31.20 20.61
N ILE A 106 -7.80 -29.92 20.55
CA ILE A 106 -7.04 -29.32 19.44
C ILE A 106 -5.67 -28.89 19.97
N ILE A 107 -4.60 -29.37 19.34
CA ILE A 107 -3.23 -28.92 19.58
C ILE A 107 -2.85 -27.93 18.46
N ALA A 108 -2.72 -26.66 18.82
CA ALA A 108 -2.35 -25.55 17.94
C ALA A 108 -1.16 -24.75 18.51
N THR A 109 -0.17 -25.47 19.03
CA THR A 109 1.01 -24.94 19.73
C THR A 109 2.01 -24.22 18.82
N GLY A 110 1.79 -24.24 17.51
CA GLY A 110 2.59 -23.50 16.53
C GLY A 110 4.04 -23.97 16.48
N SER A 111 4.98 -23.02 16.47
CA SER A 111 6.41 -23.30 16.39
C SER A 111 7.21 -22.38 17.32
N ASN A 112 8.44 -22.80 17.60
CA ASN A 112 9.43 -22.02 18.36
C ASN A 112 10.55 -21.52 17.42
N PRO A 113 11.15 -20.35 17.69
CA PRO A 113 12.38 -19.92 17.03
C PRO A 113 13.47 -20.98 17.12
N PHE A 114 14.22 -21.18 16.03
CA PHE A 114 15.42 -21.97 16.08
C PHE A 114 16.59 -21.11 16.56
N ILE A 115 16.96 -21.28 17.83
CA ILE A 115 18.13 -20.65 18.44
C ILE A 115 19.36 -21.52 18.12
N LEU A 116 20.40 -20.89 17.56
CA LEU A 116 21.64 -21.57 17.19
C LEU A 116 22.34 -22.13 18.43
N PRO A 117 22.83 -23.38 18.40
CA PRO A 117 23.53 -24.00 19.53
C PRO A 117 25.01 -23.55 19.58
N ILE A 118 25.25 -22.26 19.74
CA ILE A 118 26.58 -21.64 19.80
C ILE A 118 26.86 -21.07 21.20
N PRO A 119 28.14 -20.94 21.61
CA PRO A 119 28.48 -20.26 22.86
C PRO A 119 27.93 -18.83 22.89
N GLY A 120 27.45 -18.40 24.06
CA GLY A 120 26.86 -17.08 24.26
C GLY A 120 25.40 -16.94 23.83
N LYS A 121 24.72 -18.00 23.37
CA LYS A 121 23.31 -17.96 22.95
C LYS A 121 22.31 -17.52 24.04
N ASP A 122 22.71 -17.62 25.31
CA ASP A 122 21.87 -17.32 26.48
C ASP A 122 22.23 -15.95 27.11
N LEU A 123 23.10 -15.16 26.47
CA LEU A 123 23.46 -13.81 26.93
C LEU A 123 22.28 -12.85 26.82
N GLU A 124 22.25 -11.84 27.69
CA GLU A 124 21.30 -10.73 27.56
C GLU A 124 21.49 -10.01 26.22
N GLY A 125 20.38 -9.64 25.56
CA GLY A 125 20.41 -9.05 24.23
C GLY A 125 20.43 -10.08 23.07
N VAL A 126 20.46 -11.38 23.37
CA VAL A 126 20.28 -12.44 22.37
C VAL A 126 18.84 -12.93 22.41
N ILE A 127 18.10 -12.72 21.33
CA ILE A 127 16.66 -12.99 21.29
C ILE A 127 16.24 -13.71 20.01
N GLY A 128 15.15 -14.46 20.09
CA GLY A 128 14.42 -14.91 18.92
C GLY A 128 13.54 -13.80 18.35
N TYR A 129 12.73 -14.14 17.34
CA TYR A 129 11.66 -13.26 16.90
C TYR A 129 10.41 -14.08 16.56
N ARG A 130 9.38 -14.00 17.40
CA ARG A 130 8.18 -14.82 17.26
C ARG A 130 6.92 -14.19 17.84
N ASP A 131 7.05 -13.48 18.94
CA ASP A 131 5.91 -12.91 19.65
C ASP A 131 6.09 -11.40 19.93
N ILE A 132 5.07 -10.83 20.56
CA ILE A 132 5.07 -9.41 20.91
C ILE A 132 6.10 -9.08 22.00
N ALA A 133 6.45 -10.04 22.87
CA ALA A 133 7.47 -9.82 23.90
C ALA A 133 8.86 -9.69 23.25
N ASP A 134 9.19 -10.55 22.28
CA ASP A 134 10.40 -10.40 21.46
C ASP A 134 10.45 -9.04 20.76
N THR A 135 9.29 -8.62 20.22
CA THR A 135 9.16 -7.33 19.52
C THR A 135 9.41 -6.15 20.46
N GLN A 136 8.84 -6.20 21.65
CA GLN A 136 9.03 -5.16 22.67
C GLN A 136 10.49 -5.12 23.14
N ALA A 137 11.11 -6.28 23.39
CA ALA A 137 12.52 -6.37 23.76
C ALA A 137 13.45 -5.75 22.69
N MET A 138 13.14 -5.96 21.41
CA MET A 138 13.83 -5.28 20.30
C MET A 138 13.65 -3.77 20.34
N ILE A 139 12.42 -3.29 20.53
CA ILE A 139 12.12 -1.84 20.60
C ILE A 139 12.86 -1.18 21.77
N ASP A 140 12.81 -1.80 22.95
CA ASP A 140 13.44 -1.29 24.17
C ASP A 140 14.97 -1.26 24.05
N THR A 141 15.55 -2.30 23.45
CA THR A 141 16.99 -2.37 23.18
C THR A 141 17.40 -1.30 22.16
N ALA A 142 16.64 -1.12 21.08
CA ALA A 142 16.90 -0.11 20.06
C ALA A 142 16.81 1.33 20.58
N ALA A 143 16.07 1.57 21.67
CA ALA A 143 16.00 2.89 22.31
C ALA A 143 17.29 3.27 23.05
N THR A 144 18.06 2.29 23.52
CA THR A 144 19.20 2.49 24.41
C THR A 144 20.55 2.11 23.78
N HIS A 145 20.55 1.25 22.77
CA HIS A 145 21.74 0.70 22.13
C HIS A 145 21.78 1.01 20.64
N ARG A 146 22.89 0.69 19.96
CA ARG A 146 23.14 1.15 18.59
C ARG A 146 23.42 0.02 17.60
N HIS A 147 24.04 -1.08 18.00
CA HIS A 147 24.48 -2.12 17.07
C HIS A 147 23.62 -3.38 17.16
N ALA A 148 22.98 -3.76 16.05
CA ALA A 148 22.22 -4.99 15.96
C ALA A 148 22.80 -5.94 14.90
N VAL A 149 22.87 -7.22 15.24
CA VAL A 149 23.20 -8.29 14.30
C VAL A 149 21.99 -9.21 14.15
N VAL A 150 21.48 -9.34 12.93
CA VAL A 150 20.39 -10.28 12.62
C VAL A 150 20.99 -11.50 11.96
N ILE A 151 20.85 -12.66 12.60
CA ILE A 151 21.35 -13.94 12.08
C ILE A 151 20.21 -14.62 11.32
N GLY A 152 20.31 -14.63 9.99
CA GLY A 152 19.35 -15.23 9.06
C GLY A 152 18.86 -14.24 8.00
N GLY A 153 19.14 -14.54 6.73
CA GLY A 153 18.78 -13.73 5.56
C GLY A 153 17.41 -14.08 4.94
N GLY A 154 16.52 -14.71 5.71
CA GLY A 154 15.15 -15.04 5.29
C GLY A 154 14.15 -13.92 5.58
N LEU A 155 12.89 -14.11 5.21
CA LEU A 155 11.83 -13.08 5.33
C LEU A 155 11.81 -12.36 6.67
N LEU A 156 11.67 -13.13 7.76
CA LEU A 156 11.52 -12.57 9.09
C LEU A 156 12.78 -11.83 9.55
N GLY A 157 13.96 -12.33 9.18
CA GLY A 157 15.23 -11.67 9.49
C GLY A 157 15.38 -10.33 8.75
N LEU A 158 15.02 -10.28 7.47
CA LEU A 158 15.06 -9.05 6.69
C LEU A 158 14.01 -8.03 7.17
N GLU A 159 12.81 -8.50 7.53
CA GLU A 159 11.78 -7.66 8.13
C GLU A 159 12.24 -7.09 9.49
N ALA A 160 12.86 -7.91 10.35
CA ALA A 160 13.44 -7.47 11.62
C ALA A 160 14.56 -6.45 11.42
N ALA A 161 15.47 -6.73 10.50
CA ALA A 161 16.59 -5.85 10.19
C ALA A 161 16.11 -4.47 9.73
N ASN A 162 15.11 -4.42 8.84
CA ASN A 162 14.51 -3.19 8.39
C ASN A 162 13.82 -2.44 9.54
N GLY A 163 13.06 -3.14 10.40
CA GLY A 163 12.41 -2.56 11.57
C GLY A 163 13.40 -1.91 12.54
N LEU A 164 14.48 -2.61 12.89
CA LEU A 164 15.55 -2.10 13.75
C LEU A 164 16.30 -0.92 13.11
N LYS A 165 16.50 -0.96 11.79
CA LYS A 165 17.12 0.16 11.04
C LYS A 165 16.28 1.42 11.11
N LEU A 166 14.96 1.30 10.95
CA LEU A 166 14.01 2.42 11.08
C LEU A 166 13.96 2.97 12.50
N ARG A 167 14.26 2.16 13.51
CA ARG A 167 14.42 2.58 14.91
C ARG A 167 15.78 3.23 15.20
N GLY A 168 16.67 3.32 14.21
CA GLY A 168 17.94 4.04 14.32
C GLY A 168 19.14 3.21 14.79
N MET A 169 19.03 1.87 14.72
CA MET A 169 20.19 1.00 14.93
C MET A 169 21.05 0.90 13.65
N ASP A 170 22.32 0.61 13.82
CA ASP A 170 23.20 0.10 12.78
C ASP A 170 23.06 -1.43 12.73
N VAL A 171 22.60 -1.94 11.58
CA VAL A 171 22.12 -3.31 11.47
C VAL A 171 22.96 -4.06 10.46
N THR A 172 23.51 -5.20 10.88
CA THR A 172 24.19 -6.15 9.99
C THR A 172 23.43 -7.47 9.95
N VAL A 173 23.05 -7.90 8.74
CA VAL A 173 22.45 -9.21 8.51
C VAL A 173 23.57 -10.20 8.17
N VAL A 174 23.64 -11.27 8.94
CA VAL A 174 24.59 -12.38 8.77
C VAL A 174 23.82 -13.57 8.27
N HIS A 175 24.24 -14.17 7.17
CA HIS A 175 23.58 -15.36 6.63
C HIS A 175 24.58 -16.31 5.99
N ILE A 176 24.33 -17.61 6.17
CA ILE A 176 25.24 -18.67 5.75
C ILE A 176 25.16 -18.95 4.24
N GLY A 177 24.03 -18.59 3.61
CA GLY A 177 23.83 -18.77 2.18
C GLY A 177 24.53 -17.69 1.35
N ASP A 178 24.75 -18.00 0.08
CA ASP A 178 25.40 -17.11 -0.89
C ASP A 178 24.54 -15.91 -1.30
N TRP A 179 23.22 -15.95 -1.07
CA TRP A 179 22.28 -14.85 -1.31
C TRP A 179 21.11 -14.88 -0.32
N LEU A 180 20.33 -13.80 -0.31
CA LEU A 180 19.18 -13.63 0.58
C LEU A 180 17.95 -14.41 0.10
N MET A 181 17.15 -14.90 1.04
CA MET A 181 15.90 -15.62 0.77
C MET A 181 16.06 -16.78 -0.23
N GLU A 182 17.11 -17.58 -0.12
CA GLU A 182 17.46 -18.67 -1.06
C GLU A 182 16.41 -19.77 -1.18
N ARG A 183 15.46 -19.82 -0.23
CA ARG A 183 14.31 -20.73 -0.26
C ARG A 183 13.11 -20.16 -1.02
N GLN A 184 13.13 -18.87 -1.36
CA GLN A 184 12.02 -18.17 -2.01
C GLN A 184 12.45 -17.41 -3.27
N LEU A 185 13.74 -17.12 -3.43
CA LEU A 185 14.30 -16.39 -4.57
C LEU A 185 15.47 -17.17 -5.14
N ASP A 186 15.63 -17.06 -6.46
CA ASP A 186 16.90 -17.41 -7.08
C ASP A 186 17.97 -16.35 -6.78
N LYS A 187 19.21 -16.66 -7.19
CA LYS A 187 20.37 -15.80 -6.96
C LYS A 187 20.22 -14.40 -7.58
N THR A 188 19.55 -14.29 -8.73
CA THR A 188 19.40 -13.01 -9.43
C THR A 188 18.48 -12.08 -8.65
N ALA A 189 17.30 -12.57 -8.28
CA ALA A 189 16.35 -11.81 -7.45
C ALA A 189 16.93 -11.53 -6.05
N GLY A 190 17.68 -12.49 -5.48
CA GLY A 190 18.38 -12.32 -4.20
C GLY A 190 19.41 -11.18 -4.21
N ASN A 191 20.18 -11.05 -5.29
CA ASN A 191 21.16 -9.95 -5.43
C ASN A 191 20.49 -8.59 -5.62
N LEU A 192 19.37 -8.53 -6.36
CA LEU A 192 18.57 -7.31 -6.50
C LEU A 192 17.99 -6.88 -5.14
N LEU A 193 17.49 -7.84 -4.36
CA LEU A 193 17.02 -7.63 -3.00
C LEU A 193 18.12 -7.08 -2.09
N GLN A 194 19.30 -7.73 -2.10
CA GLN A 194 20.45 -7.29 -1.31
C GLN A 194 20.83 -5.85 -1.66
N THR A 195 21.00 -5.54 -2.94
CA THR A 195 21.35 -4.19 -3.41
C THR A 195 20.32 -3.15 -2.97
N ALA A 196 19.03 -3.48 -3.07
CA ALA A 196 17.94 -2.59 -2.65
C ALA A 196 17.96 -2.35 -1.13
N LEU A 197 18.30 -3.35 -0.32
CA LEU A 197 18.38 -3.22 1.13
C LEU A 197 19.66 -2.51 1.59
N GLU A 198 20.79 -2.74 0.92
CA GLU A 198 22.05 -2.02 1.15
C GLU A 198 21.88 -0.52 0.89
N SER A 199 21.14 -0.16 -0.16
CA SER A 199 20.81 1.24 -0.47
C SER A 199 19.99 1.94 0.64
N ARG A 200 19.40 1.16 1.56
CA ARG A 200 18.65 1.63 2.74
C ARG A 200 19.51 1.61 4.02
N GLY A 201 20.79 1.31 3.90
CA GLY A 201 21.78 1.33 4.96
C GLY A 201 21.81 0.07 5.84
N LEU A 202 21.29 -1.05 5.34
CA LEU A 202 21.56 -2.36 5.95
C LEU A 202 22.91 -2.89 5.47
N ASN A 203 23.66 -3.54 6.35
CA ASN A 203 24.90 -4.23 5.99
C ASN A 203 24.65 -5.73 5.87
N PHE A 204 25.37 -6.41 4.99
CA PHE A 204 25.23 -7.86 4.78
C PHE A 204 26.59 -8.56 4.83
N LEU A 205 26.65 -9.71 5.50
CA LEU A 205 27.79 -10.61 5.51
C LEU A 205 27.34 -11.97 4.97
N LEU A 206 27.69 -12.24 3.70
CA LEU A 206 27.29 -13.41 2.91
C LEU A 206 28.47 -13.99 2.11
N PRO A 207 28.63 -15.32 2.05
CA PRO A 207 28.23 -16.26 3.08
C PRO A 207 29.06 -16.02 4.36
N LYS A 208 28.43 -16.02 5.54
CA LYS A 208 29.14 -15.84 6.81
C LYS A 208 28.59 -16.76 7.91
N GLN A 209 29.49 -17.49 8.57
CA GLN A 209 29.14 -18.45 9.61
C GLN A 209 29.50 -17.91 11.00
N THR A 210 28.48 -17.77 11.86
CA THR A 210 28.66 -17.40 13.27
C THR A 210 29.28 -18.55 14.07
N ALA A 211 30.31 -18.26 14.86
CA ALA A 211 31.00 -19.21 15.74
C ALA A 211 30.56 -19.05 17.21
N GLU A 212 30.53 -17.82 17.73
CA GLU A 212 30.15 -17.53 19.12
C GLU A 212 29.70 -16.07 19.31
N LEU A 213 28.96 -15.84 20.39
CA LEU A 213 28.54 -14.51 20.86
C LEU A 213 29.35 -14.16 22.12
N LEU A 214 29.91 -12.96 22.15
CA LEU A 214 30.85 -12.54 23.20
C LEU A 214 30.16 -11.69 24.26
N ASP A 215 30.50 -11.95 25.51
CA ASP A 215 30.01 -11.24 26.70
C ASP A 215 30.77 -9.92 26.92
N ASP A 216 30.06 -8.86 27.32
CA ASP A 216 30.61 -7.58 27.75
C ASP A 216 31.29 -7.63 29.14
N GLY A 217 31.18 -8.76 29.84
CA GLY A 217 31.65 -8.99 31.19
C GLY A 217 30.57 -8.78 32.27
N ASN A 218 29.38 -8.32 31.88
CA ASN A 218 28.21 -8.14 32.74
C ASN A 218 27.06 -9.11 32.38
N GLY A 219 27.28 -10.03 31.44
CA GLY A 219 26.30 -11.02 30.99
C GLY A 219 25.50 -10.62 29.74
N ARG A 220 25.87 -9.52 29.06
CA ARG A 220 25.22 -9.04 27.84
C ARG A 220 26.10 -9.26 26.63
N VAL A 221 25.49 -9.49 25.46
CA VAL A 221 26.24 -9.58 24.20
C VAL A 221 26.89 -8.23 23.85
N CYS A 222 28.17 -8.24 23.48
CA CYS A 222 28.88 -7.07 22.95
C CYS A 222 29.40 -7.25 21.53
N ALA A 223 29.51 -8.49 21.04
CA ALA A 223 30.01 -8.79 19.71
C ALA A 223 29.64 -10.19 19.21
N VAL A 224 29.67 -10.34 17.89
CA VAL A 224 29.53 -11.63 17.18
C VAL A 224 30.87 -12.00 16.57
N ARG A 225 31.38 -13.21 16.87
CA ARG A 225 32.58 -13.77 16.27
C ARG A 225 32.21 -14.83 15.23
N PHE A 226 32.90 -14.81 14.10
CA PHE A 226 32.68 -15.71 12.97
C PHE A 226 33.74 -16.81 12.90
N ALA A 227 33.45 -17.86 12.13
CA ALA A 227 34.31 -19.03 11.99
C ALA A 227 35.69 -18.74 11.35
N ASP A 228 35.80 -17.64 10.59
CA ASP A 228 37.06 -17.16 10.01
C ASP A 228 37.86 -16.24 10.94
N GLY A 229 37.36 -15.99 12.15
CA GLY A 229 38.01 -15.16 13.17
C GLY A 229 37.60 -13.69 13.16
N ASP A 230 36.85 -13.23 12.15
CA ASP A 230 36.33 -11.87 12.13
C ASP A 230 35.34 -11.64 13.28
N GLN A 231 35.24 -10.39 13.73
CA GLN A 231 34.34 -9.97 14.79
C GLN A 231 33.69 -8.64 14.46
N ILE A 232 32.39 -8.50 14.75
CA ILE A 232 31.66 -7.23 14.67
C ILE A 232 30.97 -6.91 16.00
N PRO A 233 30.82 -5.63 16.37
CA PRO A 233 30.10 -5.22 17.57
C PRO A 233 28.60 -5.55 17.44
N ALA A 234 27.98 -5.94 18.55
CA ALA A 234 26.56 -6.24 18.63
C ALA A 234 26.06 -6.06 20.06
N ASP A 235 25.13 -5.13 20.26
CA ASP A 235 24.41 -4.93 21.51
C ASP A 235 23.11 -5.77 21.56
N LEU A 236 22.63 -6.14 20.37
CA LEU A 236 21.45 -6.95 20.13
C LEU A 236 21.77 -7.99 19.06
N VAL A 237 21.44 -9.26 19.33
CA VAL A 237 21.50 -10.34 18.35
C VAL A 237 20.11 -10.95 18.18
N VAL A 238 19.55 -10.82 16.98
CA VAL A 238 18.25 -11.42 16.64
C VAL A 238 18.48 -12.70 15.85
N MET A 239 18.11 -13.84 16.43
CA MET A 239 18.20 -15.14 15.77
C MET A 239 16.93 -15.42 14.94
N ALA A 240 17.03 -15.19 13.64
CA ALA A 240 16.00 -15.46 12.64
C ALA A 240 16.37 -16.64 11.72
N ALA A 241 16.93 -17.71 12.30
CA ALA A 241 17.46 -18.88 11.59
C ALA A 241 16.38 -19.95 11.24
N GLY A 242 15.11 -19.55 11.20
CA GLY A 242 13.96 -20.42 10.96
C GLY A 242 13.23 -20.84 12.23
N ILE A 243 12.21 -21.67 12.06
CA ILE A 243 11.32 -22.15 13.13
C ILE A 243 11.31 -23.67 13.22
N ARG A 244 10.90 -24.18 14.38
CA ARG A 244 10.69 -25.61 14.64
C ARG A 244 9.28 -25.86 15.15
N PRO A 245 8.50 -26.76 14.50
CA PRO A 245 7.20 -27.19 15.01
C PRO A 245 7.25 -27.54 16.50
N ASN A 246 6.32 -27.03 17.29
CA ASN A 246 6.27 -27.21 18.73
C ASN A 246 5.39 -28.42 19.09
N TYR A 247 5.94 -29.63 18.99
CA TYR A 247 5.22 -30.88 19.23
C TYR A 247 5.67 -31.64 20.50
N THR A 248 6.53 -31.05 21.34
CA THR A 248 7.08 -31.71 22.53
C THR A 248 5.98 -32.17 23.51
N LEU A 249 4.93 -31.37 23.70
CA LEU A 249 3.77 -31.74 24.52
C LEU A 249 3.01 -32.95 23.96
N ALA A 250 2.91 -33.04 22.63
CA ALA A 250 2.23 -34.16 21.97
C ALA A 250 3.08 -35.44 22.03
N GLU A 251 4.39 -35.30 21.86
CA GLU A 251 5.36 -36.39 22.00
C GLU A 251 5.37 -36.96 23.42
N SER A 252 5.39 -36.11 24.46
CA SER A 252 5.30 -36.57 25.85
C SER A 252 3.96 -37.25 26.17
N ALA A 253 2.89 -36.86 25.47
CA ALA A 253 1.58 -37.53 25.52
C ALA A 253 1.52 -38.84 24.69
N GLY A 254 2.62 -39.27 24.07
CA GLY A 254 2.68 -40.50 23.28
C GLY A 254 1.92 -40.43 21.95
N LEU A 255 1.77 -39.24 21.36
CA LEU A 255 1.26 -39.07 20.00
C LEU A 255 2.39 -39.23 18.97
N THR A 256 2.03 -39.63 17.75
CA THR A 256 3.00 -39.87 16.68
C THR A 256 3.57 -38.56 16.15
N CYS A 257 4.88 -38.36 16.32
CA CYS A 257 5.58 -37.16 15.89
C CYS A 257 6.72 -37.52 14.93
N ASN A 258 6.87 -36.76 13.86
CA ASN A 258 8.01 -36.83 12.94
C ASN A 258 8.30 -35.44 12.38
N ARG A 259 9.25 -34.72 13.01
CA ARG A 259 9.58 -33.31 12.68
C ARG A 259 8.35 -32.39 12.73
N GLY A 260 7.34 -32.76 13.52
CA GLY A 260 6.02 -32.16 13.65
C GLY A 260 5.04 -33.21 14.19
N LEU A 261 3.89 -32.78 14.70
CA LEU A 261 2.82 -33.66 15.15
C LEU A 261 2.09 -34.24 13.92
N THR A 262 2.17 -35.56 13.73
CA THR A 262 1.65 -36.20 12.52
C THR A 262 0.13 -36.13 12.50
N VAL A 263 -0.42 -35.66 11.38
CA VAL A 263 -1.87 -35.63 11.14
C VAL A 263 -2.25 -36.29 9.82
N ASP A 264 -3.43 -36.88 9.79
CA ASP A 264 -4.06 -37.40 8.57
C ASP A 264 -4.74 -36.30 7.73
N ASP A 265 -5.38 -36.67 6.63
CA ASP A 265 -6.07 -35.73 5.73
C ASP A 265 -7.29 -35.04 6.40
N THR A 266 -7.69 -35.48 7.58
CA THR A 266 -8.79 -34.91 8.39
C THR A 266 -8.31 -34.05 9.57
N MET A 267 -6.98 -33.83 9.66
CA MET A 267 -6.30 -33.13 10.76
C MET A 267 -6.32 -33.88 12.10
N ARG A 268 -6.65 -35.18 12.11
CA ARG A 268 -6.59 -36.02 13.30
C ARG A 268 -5.18 -36.54 13.54
N THR A 269 -4.83 -36.69 14.80
CA THR A 269 -3.56 -37.29 15.22
C THR A 269 -3.67 -38.81 15.31
N SER A 270 -2.66 -39.49 15.84
CA SER A 270 -2.74 -40.92 16.17
C SER A 270 -3.79 -41.25 17.25
N ASP A 271 -4.33 -40.25 17.93
CA ASP A 271 -5.48 -40.38 18.82
C ASP A 271 -6.73 -39.80 18.14
N PRO A 272 -7.82 -40.58 18.00
CA PRO A 272 -9.02 -40.14 17.27
C PRO A 272 -9.77 -38.97 17.93
N ASP A 273 -9.54 -38.72 19.23
CA ASP A 273 -10.16 -37.61 19.95
C ASP A 273 -9.31 -36.32 19.93
N ILE A 274 -8.10 -36.38 19.35
CA ILE A 274 -7.14 -35.28 19.33
C ILE A 274 -6.79 -34.87 17.89
N PHE A 275 -6.98 -33.58 17.61
CA PHE A 275 -6.67 -32.93 16.34
C PHE A 275 -5.46 -32.02 16.50
N ALA A 276 -4.80 -31.71 15.39
CA ALA A 276 -3.76 -30.68 15.37
C ALA A 276 -3.82 -29.82 14.11
N VAL A 277 -3.57 -28.53 14.29
CA VAL A 277 -3.64 -27.51 13.23
C VAL A 277 -2.50 -26.50 13.40
N GLY A 278 -2.10 -25.86 12.32
CA GLY A 278 -1.06 -24.84 12.36
C GLY A 278 0.35 -25.42 12.19
N GLU A 279 1.35 -24.63 12.52
CA GLU A 279 2.76 -24.97 12.25
C GLU A 279 3.27 -26.16 13.07
N CYS A 280 2.57 -26.57 14.14
CA CYS A 280 2.91 -27.78 14.89
C CYS A 280 2.53 -29.06 14.13
N ALA A 281 1.56 -29.00 13.21
CA ALA A 281 1.04 -30.15 12.49
C ALA A 281 1.91 -30.48 11.26
N ALA A 282 2.26 -31.75 11.11
CA ALA A 282 2.92 -32.32 9.95
C ALA A 282 1.93 -33.19 9.17
N HIS A 283 1.46 -32.69 8.03
CA HIS A 283 0.58 -33.40 7.12
C HIS A 283 1.41 -34.00 5.99
N ARG A 284 1.31 -35.32 5.78
CA ARG A 284 2.10 -36.07 4.78
C ARG A 284 3.61 -35.77 4.86
N GLY A 285 4.12 -35.57 6.07
CA GLY A 285 5.53 -35.27 6.36
C GLY A 285 5.93 -33.80 6.18
N ILE A 286 4.99 -32.90 5.87
CA ILE A 286 5.24 -31.47 5.65
C ILE A 286 4.58 -30.66 6.75
N ALA A 287 5.37 -29.81 7.41
CA ALA A 287 4.88 -28.78 8.32
C ALA A 287 4.99 -27.40 7.65
N TYR A 288 3.87 -26.69 7.54
CA TYR A 288 3.81 -25.39 6.89
C TYR A 288 4.04 -24.24 7.88
N GLY A 289 4.83 -23.25 7.48
CA GLY A 289 5.10 -22.02 8.26
C GLY A 289 4.43 -20.77 7.67
N LEU A 290 3.26 -20.92 7.03
CA LEU A 290 2.56 -19.87 6.30
C LEU A 290 1.07 -19.90 6.60
N VAL A 291 0.45 -18.74 6.79
CA VAL A 291 -0.94 -18.62 7.28
C VAL A 291 -1.99 -19.25 6.37
N ALA A 292 -1.87 -19.12 5.04
CA ALA A 292 -2.86 -19.70 4.12
C ALA A 292 -3.01 -21.23 4.31
N PRO A 293 -1.93 -22.03 4.27
CA PRO A 293 -1.98 -23.44 4.64
C PRO A 293 -2.63 -23.71 6.02
N LEU A 294 -2.29 -22.91 7.05
CA LEU A 294 -2.84 -23.12 8.39
C LEU A 294 -4.35 -22.86 8.46
N PHE A 295 -4.86 -21.91 7.66
CA PHE A 295 -6.29 -21.61 7.58
C PHE A 295 -7.05 -22.68 6.78
N GLU A 296 -6.43 -23.28 5.77
CA GLU A 296 -6.97 -24.46 5.09
C GLU A 296 -7.09 -25.64 6.06
N GLN A 297 -6.05 -25.91 6.84
CA GLN A 297 -6.08 -26.92 7.91
C GLN A 297 -7.20 -26.64 8.93
N ALA A 298 -7.34 -25.39 9.36
CA ALA A 298 -8.38 -24.97 10.29
C ALA A 298 -9.79 -25.25 9.76
N LYS A 299 -10.06 -24.98 8.49
CA LYS A 299 -11.36 -25.27 7.84
C LYS A 299 -11.66 -26.77 7.81
N VAL A 300 -10.66 -27.60 7.47
CA VAL A 300 -10.83 -29.07 7.44
C VAL A 300 -11.07 -29.60 8.86
N CYS A 301 -10.27 -29.20 9.83
CA CYS A 301 -10.43 -29.59 11.23
C CYS A 301 -11.82 -29.22 11.77
N ALA A 302 -12.28 -28.00 11.51
CA ALA A 302 -13.61 -27.53 11.92
C ALA A 302 -14.75 -28.36 11.31
N ASN A 303 -14.66 -28.77 10.04
CA ASN A 303 -15.66 -29.63 9.39
C ASN A 303 -15.80 -31.00 10.09
N HIS A 304 -14.68 -31.60 10.51
CA HIS A 304 -14.67 -32.86 11.22
C HIS A 304 -15.14 -32.72 12.68
N LEU A 305 -14.75 -31.64 13.36
CA LEU A 305 -15.26 -31.31 14.69
C LEU A 305 -16.76 -31.01 14.69
N ALA A 306 -17.29 -30.43 13.61
CA ALA A 306 -18.72 -30.21 13.40
C ALA A 306 -19.51 -31.49 13.05
N LEU A 307 -18.86 -32.66 13.04
CA LEU A 307 -19.45 -33.96 12.71
C LEU A 307 -20.00 -34.07 11.28
N GLN A 308 -19.52 -33.24 10.34
CA GLN A 308 -19.90 -33.32 8.92
C GLN A 308 -19.06 -34.36 8.18
N GLY A 309 -17.74 -34.36 8.40
CA GLY A 309 -16.84 -35.41 7.92
C GLY A 309 -16.64 -35.47 6.41
N THR A 310 -16.74 -34.34 5.72
CA THR A 310 -16.71 -34.27 4.24
C THR A 310 -15.45 -33.63 3.66
N ALA A 311 -14.69 -32.87 4.46
CA ALA A 311 -13.52 -32.14 3.98
C ALA A 311 -12.22 -32.94 4.13
N GLU A 312 -11.31 -32.80 3.17
CA GLU A 312 -9.97 -33.38 3.22
C GLU A 312 -8.91 -32.31 2.92
N TYR A 313 -7.78 -32.37 3.62
CA TYR A 313 -6.62 -31.55 3.36
C TYR A 313 -5.60 -32.34 2.54
N HIS A 314 -5.23 -31.83 1.36
CA HIS A 314 -4.32 -32.52 0.44
C HIS A 314 -2.90 -31.91 0.41
N GLY A 315 -2.64 -30.91 1.24
CA GLY A 315 -1.44 -30.06 1.16
C GLY A 315 -1.71 -28.77 0.37
N SER A 316 -0.82 -27.79 0.53
CA SER A 316 -1.00 -26.45 -0.04
C SER A 316 0.17 -26.07 -0.94
N VAL A 317 -0.12 -25.44 -2.08
CA VAL A 317 0.90 -24.74 -2.87
C VAL A 317 1.17 -23.40 -2.21
N THR A 318 2.43 -23.12 -1.90
CA THR A 318 2.80 -21.90 -1.17
C THR A 318 3.14 -20.77 -2.13
N SER A 319 2.72 -19.55 -1.78
CA SER A 319 3.31 -18.32 -2.33
C SER A 319 3.96 -17.51 -1.22
N THR A 320 4.94 -16.69 -1.56
CA THR A 320 5.64 -15.84 -0.59
C THR A 320 5.81 -14.42 -1.10
N LYS A 321 5.66 -13.46 -0.19
CA LYS A 321 5.85 -12.02 -0.40
C LYS A 321 6.60 -11.43 0.80
N LEU A 322 7.47 -10.46 0.55
CA LEU A 322 8.22 -9.73 1.58
C LEU A 322 7.48 -8.45 1.99
N LYS A 323 7.46 -8.10 3.28
CA LYS A 323 6.75 -6.91 3.80
C LYS A 323 7.71 -5.78 4.16
N VAL A 324 8.67 -5.54 3.29
CA VAL A 324 9.55 -4.38 3.41
C VAL A 324 9.03 -3.31 2.45
N THR A 325 8.52 -2.21 3.00
CA THR A 325 7.87 -1.14 2.23
C THR A 325 8.73 -0.69 1.04
N GLY A 326 8.15 -0.74 -0.17
CA GLY A 326 8.84 -0.36 -1.41
C GLY A 326 9.83 -1.39 -1.96
N ILE A 327 9.75 -2.65 -1.52
CA ILE A 327 10.37 -3.80 -2.18
C ILE A 327 9.25 -4.77 -2.54
N ASP A 328 9.02 -4.95 -3.83
CA ASP A 328 8.01 -5.85 -4.35
C ASP A 328 8.68 -7.14 -4.82
N LEU A 329 8.35 -8.26 -4.18
CA LEU A 329 8.78 -9.59 -4.62
C LEU A 329 7.66 -10.61 -4.44
N PHE A 330 7.67 -11.63 -5.30
CA PHE A 330 6.70 -12.71 -5.29
C PHE A 330 7.35 -14.01 -5.73
N SER A 331 7.10 -15.10 -5.01
CA SER A 331 7.46 -16.44 -5.48
C SER A 331 6.34 -17.46 -5.25
N ALA A 332 6.27 -18.46 -6.12
CA ALA A 332 5.32 -19.56 -6.04
C ALA A 332 5.85 -20.82 -6.73
N GLY A 333 5.45 -21.98 -6.22
CA GLY A 333 5.74 -23.28 -6.83
C GLY A 333 7.22 -23.65 -6.90
N ASP A 334 7.59 -24.48 -7.87
CA ASP A 334 8.96 -24.89 -8.19
C ASP A 334 9.63 -23.85 -9.11
N PHE A 335 9.96 -22.69 -8.55
CA PHE A 335 10.57 -21.57 -9.28
C PHE A 335 12.08 -21.74 -9.53
N MET A 336 12.72 -22.70 -8.85
CA MET A 336 14.13 -23.01 -9.09
C MET A 336 14.29 -23.81 -10.38
N GLY A 337 13.35 -24.71 -10.68
CA GLY A 337 13.40 -25.59 -11.84
C GLY A 337 14.38 -26.75 -11.65
N GLY A 338 14.79 -27.36 -12.77
CA GLY A 338 15.66 -28.53 -12.76
C GLY A 338 15.66 -29.27 -14.09
N GLU A 339 16.16 -30.51 -14.07
CA GLU A 339 16.16 -31.38 -15.24
C GLU A 339 14.72 -31.62 -15.72
N GLY A 340 14.49 -31.44 -17.04
CA GLY A 340 13.15 -31.52 -17.63
C GLY A 340 12.29 -30.26 -17.49
N CYS A 341 12.80 -29.18 -16.91
CA CYS A 341 12.13 -27.89 -16.91
C CYS A 341 12.67 -26.94 -18.00
N GLU A 342 11.81 -26.05 -18.47
CA GLU A 342 12.13 -24.92 -19.32
C GLU A 342 11.94 -23.61 -18.56
N GLU A 343 12.78 -22.62 -18.84
CA GLU A 343 12.76 -21.33 -18.14
C GLU A 343 12.50 -20.18 -19.11
N ILE A 344 11.57 -19.29 -18.76
CA ILE A 344 11.36 -18.01 -19.45
C ILE A 344 11.76 -16.91 -18.48
N THR A 345 12.69 -16.05 -18.89
CA THR A 345 13.25 -14.99 -18.03
C THR A 345 13.17 -13.62 -18.70
N LEU A 346 12.74 -12.62 -17.93
CA LEU A 346 12.83 -11.20 -18.24
C LEU A 346 13.67 -10.52 -17.16
N SER A 347 14.70 -9.77 -17.57
CA SER A 347 15.59 -9.06 -16.66
C SER A 347 15.84 -7.64 -17.15
N ASP A 348 15.47 -6.66 -16.33
CA ASP A 348 15.85 -5.25 -16.47
C ASP A 348 16.51 -4.79 -15.15
N PRO A 349 17.83 -4.99 -15.00
CA PRO A 349 18.54 -4.61 -13.77
C PRO A 349 18.52 -3.10 -13.48
N ILE A 350 18.41 -2.26 -14.51
CA ILE A 350 18.38 -0.79 -14.35
C ILE A 350 17.01 -0.36 -13.82
N GLY A 351 15.94 -0.94 -14.36
CA GLY A 351 14.57 -0.76 -13.86
C GLY A 351 14.30 -1.46 -12.53
N GLY A 352 15.19 -2.36 -12.08
CA GLY A 352 15.01 -3.17 -10.88
C GLY A 352 13.94 -4.25 -11.05
N ILE A 353 13.74 -4.76 -12.27
CA ILE A 353 12.71 -5.74 -12.60
C ILE A 353 13.35 -7.07 -12.97
N TYR A 354 12.83 -8.15 -12.40
CA TYR A 354 13.19 -9.51 -12.76
C TYR A 354 11.95 -10.41 -12.69
N LYS A 355 11.72 -11.22 -13.73
CA LYS A 355 10.67 -12.22 -13.77
C LYS A 355 11.25 -13.52 -14.32
N LYS A 356 11.05 -14.62 -13.60
CA LYS A 356 11.38 -15.98 -14.02
C LYS A 356 10.15 -16.85 -13.89
N LEU A 357 9.83 -17.58 -14.96
CA LEU A 357 8.76 -18.56 -15.02
C LEU A 357 9.38 -19.92 -15.37
N VAL A 358 8.93 -20.97 -14.68
CA VAL A 358 9.42 -22.34 -14.86
C VAL A 358 8.28 -23.22 -15.36
N ILE A 359 8.52 -23.91 -16.47
CA ILE A 359 7.54 -24.74 -17.16
C ILE A 359 8.07 -26.18 -17.20
N ARG A 360 7.19 -27.17 -16.99
CA ARG A 360 7.49 -28.60 -17.17
C ARG A 360 6.33 -29.22 -17.93
N ASP A 361 6.61 -29.88 -19.05
CA ASP A 361 5.59 -30.53 -19.89
C ASP A 361 4.42 -29.58 -20.26
N ASP A 362 4.76 -28.36 -20.69
CA ASP A 362 3.81 -27.27 -20.97
C ASP A 362 2.92 -26.84 -19.79
N ILE A 363 3.25 -27.20 -18.56
CA ILE A 363 2.57 -26.74 -17.33
C ILE A 363 3.45 -25.74 -16.60
N LEU A 364 2.89 -24.60 -16.20
CA LEU A 364 3.60 -23.65 -15.35
C LEU A 364 3.73 -24.22 -13.94
N VAL A 365 4.96 -24.54 -13.52
CA VAL A 365 5.24 -25.15 -12.21
C VAL A 365 5.82 -24.17 -11.19
N GLY A 366 6.35 -23.02 -11.63
CA GLY A 366 6.93 -22.04 -10.73
C GLY A 366 7.05 -20.64 -11.29
N ALA A 367 7.08 -19.64 -10.39
CA ALA A 367 7.27 -18.24 -10.71
C ALA A 367 8.12 -17.54 -9.64
N CYS A 368 9.07 -16.70 -10.06
CA CYS A 368 9.88 -15.83 -9.20
C CYS A 368 9.92 -14.42 -9.82
N LEU A 369 9.33 -13.44 -9.13
CA LEU A 369 9.16 -12.07 -9.59
C LEU A 369 9.77 -11.09 -8.59
N TYR A 370 10.42 -10.05 -9.10
CA TYR A 370 11.01 -8.96 -8.34
C TYR A 370 10.79 -7.63 -9.07
N GLY A 371 10.45 -6.57 -8.32
CA GLY A 371 10.12 -5.25 -8.83
C GLY A 371 8.70 -5.19 -9.40
N ASP A 372 8.45 -5.90 -10.50
CA ASP A 372 7.12 -6.02 -11.09
C ASP A 372 6.47 -7.35 -10.70
N THR A 373 5.56 -7.28 -9.72
CA THR A 373 4.87 -8.44 -9.13
C THR A 373 3.36 -8.43 -9.36
N ALA A 374 2.86 -7.52 -10.20
CA ALA A 374 1.43 -7.29 -10.38
C ALA A 374 0.66 -8.57 -10.77
N ASP A 375 1.27 -9.39 -11.63
CA ASP A 375 0.70 -10.64 -12.14
C ASP A 375 0.96 -11.85 -11.24
N GLY A 376 1.61 -11.69 -10.08
CA GLY A 376 1.97 -12.82 -9.20
C GLY A 376 0.78 -13.69 -8.80
N GLY A 377 -0.38 -13.08 -8.53
CA GLY A 377 -1.61 -13.81 -8.22
C GLY A 377 -2.14 -14.63 -9.41
N TRP A 378 -1.96 -14.12 -10.64
CA TRP A 378 -2.34 -14.83 -11.86
C TRP A 378 -1.45 -16.06 -12.07
N TYR A 379 -0.13 -15.90 -12.01
CA TYR A 379 0.79 -17.03 -12.10
C TYR A 379 0.56 -18.07 -11.01
N PHE A 380 0.27 -17.64 -9.78
CA PHE A 380 -0.06 -18.55 -8.69
C PHE A 380 -1.28 -19.43 -9.00
N ARG A 381 -2.33 -18.84 -9.58
CA ARG A 381 -3.53 -19.56 -10.00
C ARG A 381 -3.18 -20.61 -11.05
N GLN A 382 -2.42 -20.25 -12.07
CA GLN A 382 -2.00 -21.17 -13.13
C GLN A 382 -1.18 -22.35 -12.56
N ILE A 383 -0.26 -22.09 -11.62
CA ILE A 383 0.52 -23.12 -10.93
C ILE A 383 -0.38 -24.04 -10.11
N ARG A 384 -1.31 -23.48 -9.33
CA ARG A 384 -2.21 -24.26 -8.47
C ARG A 384 -3.16 -25.14 -9.27
N GLU A 385 -3.60 -24.68 -10.43
CA GLU A 385 -4.53 -25.38 -11.31
C GLU A 385 -3.83 -26.35 -12.28
N ASN A 386 -2.50 -26.42 -12.27
CA ASN A 386 -1.70 -27.17 -13.24
C ASN A 386 -2.10 -26.84 -14.70
N HIS A 387 -2.30 -25.56 -14.99
CA HIS A 387 -2.81 -25.12 -16.29
C HIS A 387 -1.76 -25.34 -17.39
N ASN A 388 -2.20 -25.82 -18.55
CA ASN A 388 -1.34 -25.94 -19.73
C ASN A 388 -1.15 -24.56 -20.37
N VAL A 389 0.10 -24.13 -20.55
CA VAL A 389 0.46 -22.79 -21.01
C VAL A 389 0.94 -22.75 -22.46
N SER A 390 0.85 -23.85 -23.21
CA SER A 390 1.35 -23.95 -24.59
C SER A 390 0.75 -22.88 -25.52
N GLU A 391 -0.55 -22.62 -25.44
CA GLU A 391 -1.26 -21.65 -26.30
C GLU A 391 -0.93 -20.19 -25.98
N ILE A 392 -0.53 -19.91 -24.74
CA ILE A 392 -0.27 -18.55 -24.25
C ILE A 392 1.23 -18.28 -24.04
N ARG A 393 2.09 -19.22 -24.42
CA ARG A 393 3.51 -19.23 -24.06
C ARG A 393 4.26 -17.96 -24.44
N ASP A 394 3.99 -17.42 -25.63
CA ASP A 394 4.64 -16.20 -26.16
C ASP A 394 4.21 -14.92 -25.42
N LEU A 395 3.05 -14.95 -24.78
CA LEU A 395 2.46 -13.82 -24.03
C LEU A 395 2.61 -14.00 -22.52
N LEU A 396 2.94 -15.21 -22.07
CA LEU A 396 2.96 -15.63 -20.68
C LEU A 396 3.77 -14.68 -19.79
N MET A 397 4.93 -14.23 -20.26
CA MET A 397 5.83 -13.33 -19.51
C MET A 397 5.24 -11.95 -19.20
N PHE A 398 4.28 -11.50 -20.02
CA PHE A 398 3.67 -10.18 -19.91
C PHE A 398 2.37 -10.19 -19.10
N GLY A 399 2.03 -11.34 -18.50
CA GLY A 399 0.93 -11.47 -17.56
C GLY A 399 -0.46 -11.56 -18.21
N GLU A 400 -1.48 -11.60 -17.34
CA GLU A 400 -2.88 -11.80 -17.73
C GLU A 400 -3.36 -10.79 -18.77
N HIS A 401 -2.87 -9.55 -18.67
CA HIS A 401 -3.28 -8.43 -19.53
C HIS A 401 -2.79 -8.55 -20.98
N ALA A 402 -1.71 -9.30 -21.24
CA ALA A 402 -1.13 -9.43 -22.57
C ALA A 402 -1.78 -10.52 -23.42
N ILE A 403 -2.49 -11.46 -22.78
CA ILE A 403 -3.16 -12.58 -23.46
C ILE A 403 -4.41 -12.12 -24.24
N GLY A 404 -4.88 -10.89 -23.97
CA GLY A 404 -5.98 -10.26 -24.69
C GLY A 404 -7.31 -10.93 -24.40
N ASP A 405 -8.23 -10.20 -23.77
CA ASP A 405 -9.65 -10.50 -23.92
C ASP A 405 -10.27 -9.44 -24.83
N ALA A 406 -10.86 -9.92 -25.93
CA ALA A 406 -11.70 -9.17 -26.81
C ALA A 406 -13.08 -9.05 -26.17
N GLY A 407 -13.30 -8.07 -25.27
CA GLY A 407 -14.62 -7.93 -24.66
C GLY A 407 -14.75 -6.87 -23.58
N HIS A 408 -14.88 -5.62 -23.99
CA HIS A 408 -15.48 -4.54 -23.20
C HIS A 408 -14.77 -4.13 -21.89
N GLN A 409 -15.30 -3.04 -21.34
CA GLN A 409 -14.75 -2.15 -20.33
C GLN A 409 -14.21 -2.87 -19.10
N GLY A 410 -13.22 -2.29 -18.42
CA GLY A 410 -12.60 -2.81 -17.20
C GLY A 410 -13.51 -2.85 -15.96
N GLN A 411 -14.65 -3.52 -16.04
CA GLN A 411 -15.55 -3.80 -14.92
C GLN A 411 -15.74 -5.30 -14.59
N ASP A 412 -15.29 -6.24 -15.42
CA ASP A 412 -15.76 -7.63 -15.27
C ASP A 412 -14.78 -8.69 -14.76
N LYS A 413 -13.65 -8.33 -14.12
CA LYS A 413 -12.81 -9.35 -13.45
C LYS A 413 -13.60 -10.13 -12.39
N ALA A 414 -14.44 -9.45 -11.60
CA ALA A 414 -15.26 -10.12 -10.59
C ALA A 414 -16.43 -10.93 -11.16
N MET A 415 -16.99 -10.57 -12.34
CA MET A 415 -18.08 -11.36 -12.96
C MET A 415 -17.57 -12.68 -13.54
N LEU A 416 -16.36 -12.71 -14.07
CA LEU A 416 -15.74 -13.90 -14.68
C LEU A 416 -15.19 -14.91 -13.67
N MET A 417 -15.08 -14.54 -12.40
CA MET A 417 -14.60 -15.44 -11.34
C MET A 417 -15.68 -16.43 -10.90
N SER A 418 -15.32 -17.70 -10.70
CA SER A 418 -16.18 -18.66 -10.00
C SER A 418 -16.17 -18.40 -8.49
N ASP A 419 -17.13 -18.95 -7.75
CA ASP A 419 -17.24 -18.73 -6.29
C ASP A 419 -16.07 -19.35 -5.52
N GLU A 420 -15.43 -20.37 -6.07
CA GLU A 420 -14.25 -21.04 -5.52
C GLU A 420 -12.96 -20.25 -5.76
N MET A 421 -12.96 -19.27 -6.68
CA MET A 421 -11.75 -18.51 -7.00
C MET A 421 -11.33 -17.61 -5.83
N GLU A 422 -10.04 -17.66 -5.52
CA GLU A 422 -9.47 -16.94 -4.40
C GLU A 422 -9.26 -15.46 -4.72
N VAL A 423 -9.74 -14.60 -3.82
CA VAL A 423 -9.69 -13.14 -3.94
C VAL A 423 -8.61 -12.56 -3.04
N CYS A 424 -8.53 -13.04 -1.79
CA CYS A 424 -7.54 -12.62 -0.82
C CYS A 424 -6.55 -13.75 -0.53
N GLY A 425 -5.40 -13.72 -1.22
CA GLY A 425 -4.31 -14.69 -1.04
C GLY A 425 -3.75 -14.79 0.40
N CYS A 426 -3.84 -13.71 1.17
CA CYS A 426 -3.30 -13.68 2.54
C CYS A 426 -4.22 -14.34 3.56
N ASN A 427 -5.55 -14.32 3.32
CA ASN A 427 -6.54 -14.83 4.26
C ASN A 427 -7.34 -16.03 3.71
N GLY A 428 -6.98 -16.53 2.51
CA GLY A 428 -7.65 -17.66 1.88
C GLY A 428 -9.13 -17.41 1.64
N VAL A 429 -9.49 -16.19 1.25
CA VAL A 429 -10.89 -15.77 1.07
C VAL A 429 -11.25 -15.84 -0.41
N CYS A 430 -12.21 -16.70 -0.74
CA CYS A 430 -12.73 -16.86 -2.10
C CYS A 430 -13.89 -15.91 -2.39
N LYS A 431 -14.18 -15.70 -3.68
CA LYS A 431 -15.29 -14.85 -4.15
C LYS A 431 -16.61 -15.26 -3.51
N GLY A 432 -16.92 -16.55 -3.47
CA GLY A 432 -18.16 -17.06 -2.87
C GLY A 432 -18.27 -16.76 -1.38
N THR A 433 -17.17 -16.72 -0.64
CA THR A 433 -17.18 -16.30 0.78
C THR A 433 -17.52 -14.82 0.93
N ILE A 434 -16.99 -13.98 0.03
CA ILE A 434 -17.28 -12.55 0.00
C ILE A 434 -18.73 -12.31 -0.40
N VAL A 435 -19.18 -12.95 -1.49
CA VAL A 435 -20.56 -12.90 -2.00
C VAL A 435 -21.53 -13.33 -0.92
N LYS A 436 -21.30 -14.48 -0.29
CA LYS A 436 -22.13 -15.01 0.81
C LYS A 436 -22.19 -14.05 1.99
N ALA A 437 -21.04 -13.52 2.43
CA ALA A 437 -21.00 -12.58 3.54
C ALA A 437 -21.77 -11.30 3.21
N ILE A 438 -21.64 -10.79 1.99
CA ILE A 438 -22.39 -9.64 1.49
C ILE A 438 -23.89 -9.93 1.51
N THR A 439 -24.34 -11.06 0.96
CA THR A 439 -25.77 -11.39 0.87
C THR A 439 -26.41 -11.72 2.20
N GLU A 440 -25.70 -12.43 3.09
CA GLU A 440 -26.26 -12.88 4.38
C GLU A 440 -26.27 -11.77 5.43
N ASN A 441 -25.26 -10.89 5.41
CA ASN A 441 -25.13 -9.82 6.40
C ASN A 441 -25.50 -8.44 5.84
N ASN A 442 -26.00 -8.37 4.60
CA ASN A 442 -26.31 -7.12 3.89
C ASN A 442 -25.15 -6.12 3.93
N LEU A 443 -23.92 -6.59 3.68
CA LEU A 443 -22.73 -5.73 3.73
C LEU A 443 -22.70 -4.83 2.51
N LEU A 444 -22.50 -3.53 2.72
CA LEU A 444 -22.58 -2.57 1.63
C LEU A 444 -21.22 -1.92 1.34
N SER A 445 -20.25 -1.94 2.26
CA SER A 445 -18.94 -1.30 2.06
C SER A 445 -17.75 -2.26 2.06
N VAL A 446 -16.64 -1.86 1.43
CA VAL A 446 -15.38 -2.64 1.44
C VAL A 446 -14.84 -2.82 2.87
N ASP A 447 -15.05 -1.83 3.76
CA ASP A 447 -14.61 -1.93 5.15
C ASP A 447 -15.47 -2.89 5.98
N GLU A 448 -16.77 -2.99 5.69
CA GLU A 448 -17.62 -4.04 6.25
C GLU A 448 -17.22 -5.42 5.72
N VAL A 449 -16.96 -5.54 4.41
CA VAL A 449 -16.44 -6.79 3.84
C VAL A 449 -15.10 -7.17 4.49
N LYS A 450 -14.19 -6.22 4.73
CA LYS A 450 -12.95 -6.45 5.49
C LYS A 450 -13.24 -6.96 6.90
N LYS A 451 -14.17 -6.33 7.61
CA LYS A 451 -14.52 -6.69 8.99
C LYS A 451 -15.09 -8.11 9.08
N HIS A 452 -15.97 -8.47 8.15
CA HIS A 452 -16.71 -9.75 8.17
C HIS A 452 -15.98 -10.91 7.49
N THR A 453 -15.20 -10.65 6.44
CA THR A 453 -14.53 -11.71 5.66
C THR A 453 -13.03 -11.75 5.87
N LYS A 454 -12.45 -10.69 6.45
CA LYS A 454 -10.99 -10.45 6.50
C LYS A 454 -10.36 -10.33 5.10
N ALA A 455 -11.10 -10.30 4.00
CA ALA A 455 -10.52 -9.95 2.70
C ALA A 455 -10.00 -8.50 2.74
N ALA A 456 -8.84 -8.24 2.13
CA ALA A 456 -8.19 -6.91 2.10
C ALA A 456 -7.71 -6.35 3.46
N SER A 457 -7.79 -7.10 4.57
CA SER A 457 -7.36 -6.62 5.89
C SER A 457 -5.88 -6.87 6.23
N SER A 458 -5.18 -7.75 5.50
CA SER A 458 -3.78 -8.11 5.83
C SER A 458 -2.73 -7.38 5.00
N CYS A 459 -2.76 -7.47 3.66
CA CYS A 459 -1.79 -6.79 2.78
C CYS A 459 -2.40 -5.70 1.89
N GLY A 460 -3.74 -5.58 1.88
CA GLY A 460 -4.48 -4.60 1.07
C GLY A 460 -4.47 -4.82 -0.45
N SER A 461 -3.69 -5.75 -1.02
CA SER A 461 -3.54 -5.89 -2.48
C SER A 461 -4.82 -6.29 -3.21
N CYS A 462 -5.72 -7.02 -2.54
CA CYS A 462 -7.01 -7.44 -3.12
C CYS A 462 -8.14 -6.42 -2.90
N THR A 463 -7.87 -5.24 -2.33
CA THR A 463 -8.92 -4.24 -2.01
C THR A 463 -9.76 -3.87 -3.24
N GLY A 464 -9.12 -3.62 -4.39
CA GLY A 464 -9.83 -3.29 -5.62
C GLY A 464 -10.69 -4.45 -6.16
N LEU A 465 -10.26 -5.69 -5.98
CA LEU A 465 -11.04 -6.86 -6.41
C LEU A 465 -12.21 -7.15 -5.45
N VAL A 466 -12.01 -6.94 -4.15
CA VAL A 466 -13.08 -6.98 -3.14
C VAL A 466 -14.14 -5.92 -3.43
N GLU A 467 -13.72 -4.71 -3.82
CA GLU A 467 -14.61 -3.64 -4.24
C GLU A 467 -15.45 -4.03 -5.47
N GLN A 468 -14.84 -4.66 -6.47
CA GLN A 468 -15.55 -5.16 -7.66
C GLN A 468 -16.55 -6.29 -7.33
N ILE A 469 -16.19 -7.24 -6.47
CA ILE A 469 -17.10 -8.32 -6.06
C ILE A 469 -18.28 -7.77 -5.25
N LEU A 470 -18.02 -6.79 -4.39
CA LEU A 470 -19.05 -6.09 -3.63
C LEU A 470 -20.02 -5.38 -4.57
N ILE A 471 -19.54 -4.60 -5.53
CA ILE A 471 -20.37 -3.97 -6.57
C ILE A 471 -21.20 -5.02 -7.32
N ASN A 472 -20.61 -6.15 -7.70
CA ASN A 472 -21.30 -7.18 -8.49
C ASN A 472 -22.32 -8.00 -7.70
N THR A 473 -22.13 -8.15 -6.38
CA THR A 473 -23.00 -8.99 -5.54
C THR A 473 -24.27 -8.25 -5.13
N VAL A 474 -24.15 -6.99 -4.72
CA VAL A 474 -25.30 -6.16 -4.28
C VAL A 474 -25.76 -5.17 -5.35
N GLY A 475 -25.12 -5.14 -6.52
CA GLY A 475 -25.45 -4.22 -7.60
C GLY A 475 -25.39 -2.76 -7.14
N GLY A 476 -26.39 -1.97 -7.54
CA GLY A 476 -26.53 -0.57 -7.11
C GLY A 476 -26.83 -0.35 -5.63
N ALA A 477 -26.98 -1.42 -4.82
CA ALA A 477 -27.12 -1.32 -3.37
C ALA A 477 -25.76 -1.33 -2.62
N ALA A 478 -24.66 -1.66 -3.31
CA ALA A 478 -23.32 -1.52 -2.73
C ALA A 478 -23.11 -0.07 -2.25
N ASP A 479 -22.81 0.13 -0.96
CA ASP A 479 -22.16 1.34 -0.42
C ASP A 479 -20.68 1.44 -0.87
N VAL A 480 -20.38 0.86 -2.03
CA VAL A 480 -19.41 1.41 -2.98
C VAL A 480 -20.07 2.57 -3.70
N LYS A 481 -20.60 3.49 -2.90
CA LYS A 481 -21.09 4.76 -3.37
C LYS A 481 -19.99 5.37 -4.24
N PRO A 482 -20.29 5.76 -5.49
CA PRO A 482 -19.35 6.58 -6.23
C PRO A 482 -18.98 7.78 -5.36
N LYS A 483 -17.82 8.40 -5.55
CA LYS A 483 -17.35 9.50 -4.69
C LYS A 483 -18.40 10.62 -4.51
N SER A 484 -19.37 10.71 -5.44
CA SER A 484 -20.58 11.55 -5.40
C SER A 484 -21.54 11.26 -4.24
N GLU A 485 -21.57 10.03 -3.76
CA GLU A 485 -22.54 9.53 -2.79
C GLU A 485 -21.89 9.20 -1.43
N LYS A 486 -20.56 9.07 -1.36
CA LYS A 486 -19.85 8.92 -0.07
C LYS A 486 -19.77 10.25 0.69
N PRO A 487 -19.85 10.22 2.03
CA PRO A 487 -19.52 11.39 2.84
C PRO A 487 -18.09 11.86 2.57
N VAL A 488 -17.83 13.17 2.70
CA VAL A 488 -16.49 13.75 2.48
C VAL A 488 -15.41 13.05 3.31
N CYS A 489 -15.74 12.72 4.56
CA CYS A 489 -14.95 11.96 5.52
C CYS A 489 -15.81 11.67 6.77
N ASN A 490 -15.27 10.95 7.77
CA ASN A 490 -15.98 10.61 9.01
C ASN A 490 -16.44 11.83 9.86
N CYS A 491 -15.98 13.04 9.55
CA CYS A 491 -16.41 14.26 10.23
C CYS A 491 -17.82 14.73 9.81
N THR A 492 -18.42 14.15 8.77
CA THR A 492 -19.74 14.53 8.26
C THR A 492 -20.45 13.33 7.65
N ASP A 493 -21.78 13.37 7.56
CA ASP A 493 -22.56 12.41 6.77
C ASP A 493 -22.83 12.95 5.35
N HIS A 494 -22.40 14.17 5.05
CA HIS A 494 -22.67 14.85 3.79
C HIS A 494 -21.69 14.50 2.69
N THR A 495 -22.23 14.30 1.48
CA THR A 495 -21.42 14.01 0.29
C THR A 495 -20.76 15.27 -0.26
N HIS A 496 -19.75 15.11 -1.11
CA HIS A 496 -19.15 16.26 -1.79
C HIS A 496 -20.18 17.05 -2.61
N GLY A 497 -21.11 16.37 -3.30
CA GLY A 497 -22.17 17.02 -4.08
C GLY A 497 -23.07 17.87 -3.20
N PHE A 498 -23.58 17.31 -2.10
CA PHE A 498 -24.43 18.02 -1.15
C PHE A 498 -23.71 19.23 -0.55
N VAL A 499 -22.46 19.07 -0.10
CA VAL A 499 -21.69 20.18 0.48
C VAL A 499 -21.54 21.33 -0.51
N ARG A 500 -21.23 21.04 -1.79
CA ARG A 500 -21.11 22.08 -2.82
C ARG A 500 -22.43 22.79 -3.08
N GLN A 501 -23.53 22.03 -3.14
CA GLN A 501 -24.87 22.58 -3.33
C GLN A 501 -25.26 23.49 -2.15
N ALA A 502 -25.07 23.02 -0.92
CA ALA A 502 -25.42 23.78 0.27
C ALA A 502 -24.58 25.06 0.43
N ILE A 503 -23.29 25.04 0.06
CA ILE A 503 -22.44 26.24 0.02
C ILE A 503 -23.04 27.31 -0.89
N ARG A 504 -23.60 26.91 -2.05
CA ARG A 504 -24.25 27.82 -3.00
C ARG A 504 -25.60 28.31 -2.48
N GLU A 505 -26.47 27.39 -2.09
CA GLU A 505 -27.86 27.69 -1.69
C GLU A 505 -27.96 28.49 -0.39
N GLN A 506 -27.05 28.26 0.56
CA GLN A 506 -27.04 28.94 1.85
C GLN A 506 -26.04 30.10 1.92
N HIS A 507 -25.39 30.45 0.80
CA HIS A 507 -24.39 31.53 0.72
C HIS A 507 -23.29 31.44 1.80
N LEU A 508 -22.67 30.27 1.93
CA LEU A 508 -21.64 30.03 2.95
C LEU A 508 -20.28 30.50 2.44
N THR A 509 -19.56 31.34 3.21
CA THR A 509 -18.32 31.99 2.75
C THR A 509 -17.08 31.58 3.53
N THR A 510 -17.23 30.96 4.70
CA THR A 510 -16.09 30.49 5.53
C THR A 510 -16.21 29.03 5.97
N ILE A 511 -15.08 28.39 6.28
CA ILE A 511 -15.05 27.00 6.76
C ILE A 511 -15.86 26.82 8.06
N PRO A 512 -15.73 27.69 9.09
CA PRO A 512 -16.50 27.56 10.32
C PRO A 512 -18.02 27.71 10.10
N GLU A 513 -18.44 28.64 9.23
CA GLU A 513 -19.84 28.79 8.85
C GLU A 513 -20.36 27.51 8.18
N ALA A 514 -19.64 26.98 7.19
CA ALA A 514 -20.04 25.77 6.50
C ALA A 514 -20.10 24.55 7.42
N MET A 515 -19.13 24.39 8.32
CA MET A 515 -19.16 23.29 9.29
C MET A 515 -20.35 23.43 10.26
N THR A 516 -20.64 24.64 10.73
CA THR A 516 -21.75 24.89 11.67
C THR A 516 -23.10 24.66 10.97
N ALA A 517 -23.31 25.27 9.81
CA ALA A 517 -24.54 25.18 9.04
C ALA A 517 -24.88 23.74 8.61
N LEU A 518 -23.85 22.94 8.29
CA LEU A 518 -24.00 21.55 7.86
C LEU A 518 -23.89 20.54 9.01
N GLY A 519 -23.76 20.97 10.27
CA GLY A 519 -23.73 20.07 11.42
C GLY A 519 -22.53 19.12 11.44
N TRP A 520 -21.33 19.62 11.15
CA TRP A 520 -20.09 18.83 11.18
C TRP A 520 -19.86 18.21 12.57
N LYS A 521 -19.56 16.90 12.63
CA LYS A 521 -19.39 16.13 13.88
C LYS A 521 -18.15 16.55 14.67
N THR A 522 -17.12 17.05 13.99
CA THR A 522 -15.86 17.48 14.59
C THR A 522 -15.70 19.00 14.42
N PRO A 523 -15.54 19.79 15.51
CA PRO A 523 -15.49 21.25 15.43
C PRO A 523 -14.37 21.82 14.56
N ASN A 524 -13.24 21.13 14.45
CA ASN A 524 -12.07 21.58 13.70
C ASN A 524 -11.89 20.90 12.33
N GLY A 525 -12.76 19.95 11.97
CA GLY A 525 -12.56 19.07 10.83
C GLY A 525 -11.28 18.21 10.92
N CYS A 526 -10.93 17.56 9.81
CA CYS A 526 -9.71 16.77 9.66
C CYS A 526 -8.91 17.18 8.41
N ALA A 527 -7.77 16.52 8.18
CA ALA A 527 -6.92 16.74 7.02
C ALA A 527 -7.59 16.43 5.67
N THR A 528 -8.72 15.72 5.65
CA THR A 528 -9.49 15.41 4.43
C THR A 528 -10.51 16.50 4.10
N CYS A 529 -11.33 16.91 5.07
CA CYS A 529 -12.44 17.83 4.79
C CYS A 529 -12.03 19.30 4.76
N ARG A 530 -11.03 19.73 5.56
CA ARG A 530 -10.63 21.14 5.59
C ARG A 530 -10.14 21.64 4.22
N PRO A 531 -9.23 20.96 3.51
CA PRO A 531 -8.82 21.41 2.18
C PRO A 531 -9.98 21.41 1.18
N ALA A 532 -10.88 20.42 1.26
CA ALA A 532 -12.03 20.32 0.38
C ALA A 532 -13.02 21.49 0.59
N LEU A 533 -13.35 21.81 1.83
CA LEU A 533 -14.20 22.94 2.18
C LEU A 533 -13.57 24.26 1.74
N ASN A 534 -12.28 24.47 2.02
CA ASN A 534 -11.57 25.66 1.58
C ASN A 534 -11.68 25.83 0.06
N TYR A 535 -11.37 24.78 -0.70
CA TYR A 535 -11.48 24.78 -2.16
C TYR A 535 -12.91 25.07 -2.65
N TYR A 536 -13.94 24.44 -2.07
CA TYR A 536 -15.32 24.65 -2.48
C TYR A 536 -15.81 26.07 -2.22
N LEU A 537 -15.39 26.69 -1.12
CA LEU A 537 -15.71 28.08 -0.80
C LEU A 537 -15.03 29.03 -1.78
N ILE A 538 -13.70 28.95 -1.95
CA ILE A 538 -12.95 29.88 -2.83
C ILE A 538 -13.30 29.71 -4.31
N SER A 539 -13.65 28.50 -4.75
CA SER A 539 -14.08 28.26 -6.14
C SER A 539 -15.52 28.68 -6.40
N THR A 540 -16.36 28.80 -5.38
CA THR A 540 -17.75 29.25 -5.52
C THR A 540 -17.86 30.77 -5.35
N TRP A 541 -17.13 31.34 -4.39
CA TRP A 541 -17.23 32.76 -4.00
C TRP A 541 -15.85 33.45 -4.05
N PRO A 542 -15.21 33.60 -5.21
CA PRO A 542 -13.82 34.04 -5.30
C PRO A 542 -13.54 35.44 -4.73
N SER A 543 -14.54 36.33 -4.67
CA SER A 543 -14.41 37.67 -4.08
C SER A 543 -14.83 37.78 -2.62
N GLU A 544 -15.53 36.79 -2.07
CA GLU A 544 -16.14 36.84 -0.73
C GLU A 544 -15.52 35.81 0.23
N ALA A 545 -15.22 34.61 -0.25
CA ALA A 545 -14.61 33.56 0.57
C ALA A 545 -13.15 33.88 0.86
N LYS A 546 -12.75 33.70 2.13
CA LYS A 546 -11.38 33.90 2.57
C LYS A 546 -10.62 32.58 2.56
N ASP A 547 -9.52 32.51 1.83
CA ASP A 547 -8.62 31.36 1.85
C ASP A 547 -8.13 31.07 3.28
N ASP A 548 -8.15 29.79 3.68
CA ASP A 548 -7.51 29.30 4.90
C ASP A 548 -6.19 28.61 4.54
N PRO A 549 -5.03 29.29 4.68
CA PRO A 549 -3.74 28.68 4.36
C PRO A 549 -3.47 27.43 5.18
N GLN A 550 -3.97 27.31 6.41
CA GLN A 550 -3.71 26.13 7.25
C GLN A 550 -4.42 24.88 6.75
N SER A 551 -5.50 25.04 6.00
CA SER A 551 -6.22 23.94 5.36
C SER A 551 -5.51 23.35 4.15
N ARG A 552 -4.54 24.06 3.56
CA ARG A 552 -3.80 23.64 2.37
C ARG A 552 -2.68 22.66 2.71
N PHE A 553 -2.32 21.81 1.75
CA PHE A 553 -1.19 20.92 1.91
C PHE A 553 0.12 21.70 2.06
N ILE A 554 1.13 21.11 2.70
CA ILE A 554 2.43 21.76 2.92
C ILE A 554 3.04 22.28 1.62
N ASN A 555 2.89 21.55 0.52
CA ASN A 555 3.41 21.93 -0.79
C ASN A 555 2.74 23.17 -1.38
N GLU A 556 1.49 23.42 -1.00
CA GLU A 556 0.70 24.57 -1.44
C GLU A 556 0.98 25.77 -0.55
N ARG A 557 1.11 25.57 0.77
CA ARG A 557 1.49 26.64 1.72
C ARG A 557 2.91 27.13 1.52
N ALA A 558 3.85 26.20 1.34
CA ALA A 558 5.26 26.55 1.18
C ALA A 558 5.61 26.93 -0.26
N HIS A 559 4.68 26.81 -1.22
CA HIS A 559 4.90 27.03 -2.65
C HIS A 559 6.17 26.35 -3.18
N ALA A 560 6.53 25.23 -2.57
CA ALA A 560 7.73 24.42 -2.80
C ALA A 560 7.40 22.99 -2.41
N ASN A 561 8.03 22.01 -3.03
CA ASN A 561 7.67 20.61 -2.81
C ASN A 561 8.57 19.95 -1.76
N ILE A 562 7.99 19.44 -0.67
CA ILE A 562 8.75 18.66 0.32
C ILE A 562 9.27 17.36 -0.31
N GLN A 563 10.53 17.03 -0.02
CA GLN A 563 11.27 15.87 -0.51
C GLN A 563 11.39 14.81 0.59
N LYS A 564 11.84 13.60 0.22
CA LYS A 564 11.94 12.44 1.13
C LYS A 564 12.81 12.71 2.38
N ASP A 565 13.83 13.55 2.23
CA ASP A 565 14.78 13.93 3.28
C ASP A 565 14.32 15.16 4.10
N GLY A 566 13.09 15.63 3.87
CA GLY A 566 12.53 16.82 4.52
C GLY A 566 13.01 18.16 3.94
N THR A 567 13.87 18.15 2.91
CA THR A 567 14.21 19.35 2.15
C THR A 567 13.08 19.70 1.17
N TYR A 568 13.23 20.78 0.41
CA TYR A 568 12.26 21.27 -0.54
C TYR A 568 12.85 21.34 -1.95
N SER A 569 11.98 21.24 -2.95
CA SER A 569 12.31 21.61 -4.32
C SER A 569 11.57 22.85 -4.77
N VAL A 570 12.29 23.69 -5.51
CA VAL A 570 11.84 24.99 -6.01
C VAL A 570 11.90 24.96 -7.53
N ILE A 571 10.74 25.20 -8.15
CA ILE A 571 10.60 25.22 -9.61
C ILE A 571 10.11 26.62 -10.00
N PRO A 572 10.98 27.53 -10.47
CA PRO A 572 10.54 28.79 -11.03
C PRO A 572 9.69 28.57 -12.29
N ARG A 573 8.74 29.47 -12.53
CA ARG A 573 7.86 29.45 -13.70
C ARG A 573 8.67 29.82 -14.95
N MET A 574 8.53 29.02 -16.00
CA MET A 574 9.06 29.28 -17.34
C MET A 574 7.86 29.15 -18.29
N TRP A 575 7.34 30.28 -18.77
CA TRP A 575 6.07 30.33 -19.50
C TRP A 575 6.18 29.60 -20.83
N GLY A 576 5.31 28.61 -21.06
CA GLY A 576 5.37 27.73 -22.24
C GLY A 576 6.67 26.94 -22.37
N GLY A 577 7.48 26.84 -21.30
CA GLY A 577 8.82 26.26 -21.32
C GLY A 577 9.91 27.18 -21.89
N VAL A 578 9.62 28.47 -22.07
CA VAL A 578 10.55 29.47 -22.61
C VAL A 578 11.31 30.17 -21.47
N THR A 579 12.59 30.47 -21.70
CA THR A 579 13.42 31.23 -20.77
C THR A 579 14.46 32.08 -21.50
N SER A 580 15.06 33.04 -20.80
CA SER A 580 16.14 33.90 -21.27
C SER A 580 17.49 33.58 -20.62
N ALA A 581 18.58 34.05 -21.24
CA ALA A 581 19.91 33.93 -20.64
C ALA A 581 20.02 34.62 -19.27
N ALA A 582 19.27 35.71 -19.04
CA ALA A 582 19.24 36.40 -17.76
C ALA A 582 18.56 35.56 -16.67
N GLU A 583 17.43 34.93 -16.98
CA GLU A 583 16.74 34.00 -16.06
C GLU A 583 17.59 32.76 -15.75
N LEU A 584 18.24 32.18 -16.77
CA LEU A 584 19.14 31.05 -16.57
C LEU A 584 20.32 31.42 -15.66
N ARG A 585 20.88 32.62 -15.80
CA ARG A 585 21.90 33.14 -14.88
C ARG A 585 21.35 33.28 -13.46
N ARG A 586 20.16 33.85 -13.26
CA ARG A 586 19.53 33.92 -11.93
C ARG A 586 19.35 32.55 -11.29
N ILE A 587 18.87 31.57 -12.06
CA ILE A 587 18.69 30.19 -11.59
C ILE A 587 20.05 29.58 -11.19
N ALA A 588 21.09 29.79 -11.99
CA ALA A 588 22.45 29.34 -11.70
C ALA A 588 23.03 30.01 -10.44
N ASP A 589 22.91 31.33 -10.34
CA ASP A 589 23.39 32.11 -9.18
C ASP A 589 22.71 31.67 -7.88
N VAL A 590 21.40 31.37 -7.93
CA VAL A 590 20.64 30.81 -6.81
C VAL A 590 21.12 29.40 -6.48
N ALA A 591 21.33 28.55 -7.48
CA ALA A 591 21.84 27.20 -7.27
C ALA A 591 23.19 27.22 -6.54
N ASP A 592 24.11 28.10 -6.95
CA ASP A 592 25.42 28.26 -6.31
C ASP A 592 25.30 28.85 -4.90
N LYS A 593 24.55 29.94 -4.74
CA LYS A 593 24.39 30.64 -3.45
C LYS A 593 23.83 29.75 -2.35
N TYR A 594 22.81 28.95 -2.68
CA TYR A 594 22.15 28.05 -1.73
C TYR A 594 22.70 26.63 -1.75
N LYS A 595 23.78 26.39 -2.52
CA LYS A 595 24.46 25.08 -2.65
C LYS A 595 23.47 23.97 -3.01
N VAL A 596 22.61 24.22 -4.00
CA VAL A 596 21.58 23.29 -4.46
C VAL A 596 22.24 22.01 -4.99
N PRO A 597 22.01 20.85 -4.35
CA PRO A 597 22.67 19.59 -4.74
C PRO A 597 22.37 19.10 -6.15
N MET A 598 21.16 19.38 -6.67
CA MET A 598 20.74 18.93 -7.98
C MET A 598 19.85 19.94 -8.68
N VAL A 599 20.18 20.22 -9.95
CA VAL A 599 19.38 21.02 -10.87
C VAL A 599 18.87 20.10 -11.99
N LYS A 600 17.56 19.93 -12.12
CA LYS A 600 16.96 18.94 -13.03
C LYS A 600 15.95 19.55 -14.00
N VAL A 601 16.05 19.20 -15.28
CA VAL A 601 15.00 19.54 -16.27
C VAL A 601 13.83 18.57 -16.12
N THR A 602 12.63 19.11 -15.99
CA THR A 602 11.39 18.34 -15.77
C THR A 602 10.64 18.08 -17.08
N GLY A 603 9.79 17.06 -17.09
CA GLY A 603 8.92 16.76 -18.25
C GLY A 603 7.89 17.85 -18.59
N GLY A 604 7.73 18.86 -17.73
CA GLY A 604 6.91 20.06 -17.97
C GLY A 604 7.69 21.24 -18.54
N GLN A 605 8.90 21.00 -19.08
CA GLN A 605 9.80 22.02 -19.65
C GLN A 605 10.23 23.10 -18.66
N ARG A 606 10.61 22.67 -17.44
CA ARG A 606 11.08 23.57 -16.38
C ARG A 606 12.33 23.07 -15.69
N ILE A 607 13.02 23.96 -14.99
CA ILE A 607 14.19 23.65 -14.17
C ILE A 607 13.77 23.52 -12.70
N ASP A 608 14.14 22.42 -12.07
CA ASP A 608 13.86 22.09 -10.67
C ASP A 608 15.16 22.16 -9.85
N LEU A 609 15.11 22.93 -8.75
CA LEU A 609 16.19 23.08 -7.77
C LEU A 609 15.87 22.20 -6.57
N LEU A 610 16.55 21.05 -6.41
CA LEU A 610 16.24 20.06 -5.38
C LEU A 610 17.24 20.14 -4.22
N GLY A 611 16.75 20.01 -2.98
CA GLY A 611 17.60 19.97 -1.78
C GLY A 611 17.65 21.27 -0.97
N ILE A 612 16.70 22.19 -1.19
CA ILE A 612 16.66 23.49 -0.52
C ILE A 612 16.08 23.34 0.88
N LYS A 613 16.73 23.92 1.90
CA LYS A 613 16.22 23.85 3.28
C LYS A 613 15.02 24.77 3.47
N LYS A 614 14.09 24.39 4.35
CA LYS A 614 12.84 25.14 4.60
C LYS A 614 13.09 26.64 4.89
N GLN A 615 14.07 26.94 5.74
CA GLN A 615 14.40 28.30 6.14
C GLN A 615 14.98 29.16 5.00
N ASP A 616 15.52 28.52 3.96
CA ASP A 616 16.15 29.21 2.84
C ASP A 616 15.12 29.58 1.76
N LEU A 617 13.90 29.00 1.81
CA LEU A 617 12.85 29.23 0.81
C LEU A 617 12.56 30.72 0.55
N PRO A 618 12.35 31.59 1.56
CA PRO A 618 12.10 33.01 1.30
C PRO A 618 13.28 33.71 0.60
N GLY A 619 14.51 33.32 0.92
CA GLY A 619 15.71 33.84 0.28
C GLY A 619 15.83 33.39 -1.17
N VAL A 620 15.62 32.10 -1.43
CA VAL A 620 15.62 31.51 -2.77
C VAL A 620 14.62 32.22 -3.68
N TRP A 621 13.37 32.39 -3.24
CA TRP A 621 12.34 33.04 -4.07
C TRP A 621 12.63 34.53 -4.30
N LYS A 622 13.21 35.21 -3.32
CA LYS A 622 13.65 36.60 -3.47
C LYS A 622 14.75 36.74 -4.52
N ASP A 623 15.74 35.84 -4.50
CA ASP A 623 16.87 35.92 -5.42
C ASP A 623 16.52 35.41 -6.83
N LEU A 624 15.58 34.46 -6.95
CA LEU A 624 15.06 34.02 -8.24
C LEU A 624 14.32 35.16 -8.97
N ASP A 625 13.54 35.97 -8.24
CA ASP A 625 12.66 37.01 -8.80
C ASP A 625 11.82 36.48 -9.98
N MET A 626 11.34 35.25 -9.83
CA MET A 626 10.55 34.52 -10.82
C MET A 626 9.31 33.94 -10.12
N PRO A 627 8.14 33.93 -10.79
CA PRO A 627 6.92 33.38 -10.21
C PRO A 627 7.07 31.90 -9.85
N CYS A 628 6.33 31.44 -8.84
CA CYS A 628 6.32 30.02 -8.47
C CYS A 628 5.71 29.14 -9.57
N GLY A 629 6.32 27.99 -9.83
CA GLY A 629 5.86 26.96 -10.76
C GLY A 629 4.68 26.11 -10.28
N HIS A 630 4.28 26.18 -9.01
CA HIS A 630 3.22 25.36 -8.40
C HIS A 630 3.32 23.86 -8.72
N ALA A 631 4.54 23.32 -8.81
CA ALA A 631 4.82 21.99 -9.36
C ALA A 631 4.04 20.84 -8.71
N TYR A 632 3.66 21.02 -7.44
CA TYR A 632 2.92 20.01 -6.66
C TYR A 632 1.55 20.46 -6.13
N GLY A 633 1.13 21.70 -6.37
CA GLY A 633 -0.20 22.18 -5.96
C GLY A 633 -1.34 21.50 -6.70
N LYS A 634 -2.55 21.54 -6.10
CA LYS A 634 -3.81 21.29 -6.81
C LYS A 634 -4.19 22.55 -7.59
N SER A 635 -3.44 22.78 -8.66
CA SER A 635 -3.50 23.97 -9.51
C SER A 635 -3.00 23.64 -10.91
N ILE A 636 -2.91 24.66 -11.77
CA ILE A 636 -2.20 24.54 -13.05
C ILE A 636 -0.71 24.25 -12.82
N ARG A 637 -0.28 23.05 -13.25
CA ARG A 637 1.11 22.64 -13.11
C ARG A 637 1.97 23.10 -14.26
N THR A 638 1.57 22.91 -15.51
CA THR A 638 2.37 23.25 -16.70
C THR A 638 1.51 23.35 -17.94
N VAL A 639 1.93 24.19 -18.89
CA VAL A 639 1.49 24.17 -20.28
C VAL A 639 2.72 23.79 -21.12
N LYS A 640 2.82 22.51 -21.52
CA LYS A 640 3.95 22.02 -22.32
C LYS A 640 3.76 22.41 -23.77
N THR A 641 4.78 22.96 -24.43
CA THR A 641 4.68 23.37 -25.84
C THR A 641 5.71 22.66 -26.71
N CYS A 642 5.47 22.59 -28.01
CA CYS A 642 6.55 22.42 -28.98
C CYS A 642 6.93 23.79 -29.57
N VAL A 643 8.01 23.83 -30.37
CA VAL A 643 8.52 25.09 -30.95
C VAL A 643 7.64 25.69 -32.05
N GLY A 644 6.54 25.02 -32.43
CA GLY A 644 5.50 25.57 -33.31
C GLY A 644 5.96 25.94 -34.72
N SER A 645 5.13 26.71 -35.43
CA SER A 645 5.41 27.23 -36.78
C SER A 645 6.55 28.24 -36.85
N GLU A 646 6.98 28.80 -35.72
CA GLU A 646 8.11 29.75 -35.68
C GLU A 646 9.44 29.08 -36.01
N PHE A 647 9.66 27.83 -35.57
CA PHE A 647 10.94 27.14 -35.74
C PHE A 647 10.84 25.73 -36.34
N CYS A 648 9.72 25.03 -36.17
CA CYS A 648 9.57 23.67 -36.70
C CYS A 648 9.14 23.70 -38.16
N ARG A 649 9.86 23.00 -39.04
CA ARG A 649 9.49 22.85 -40.46
C ARG A 649 8.09 22.24 -40.72
N PHE A 650 7.50 21.60 -39.70
CA PHE A 650 6.17 20.99 -39.76
C PHE A 650 5.12 21.75 -38.95
N GLY A 651 5.50 22.82 -38.25
CA GLY A 651 4.58 23.58 -37.43
C GLY A 651 3.56 24.29 -38.30
N THR A 652 2.28 24.01 -38.09
CA THR A 652 1.16 24.65 -38.78
C THR A 652 0.66 25.87 -38.01
N GLN A 653 0.76 25.84 -36.68
CA GLN A 653 0.32 26.90 -35.79
C GLN A 653 1.41 27.31 -34.78
N ASN A 654 1.32 28.53 -34.25
CA ASN A 654 2.24 29.01 -33.21
C ASN A 654 1.85 28.44 -31.84
N SER A 655 2.34 27.23 -31.54
CA SER A 655 2.09 26.58 -30.25
C SER A 655 2.80 27.20 -29.06
N THR A 656 3.95 27.86 -29.28
CA THR A 656 4.73 28.45 -28.19
C THR A 656 3.99 29.64 -27.60
N GLN A 657 3.57 30.60 -28.44
CA GLN A 657 2.79 31.75 -27.99
C GLN A 657 1.45 31.34 -27.37
N MET A 658 0.72 30.43 -28.03
CA MET A 658 -0.55 29.92 -27.49
C MET A 658 -0.38 29.27 -26.10
N GLY A 659 0.71 28.51 -25.89
CA GLY A 659 0.99 27.92 -24.58
C GLY A 659 1.37 28.96 -23.52
N ILE A 660 2.12 30.01 -23.90
CA ILE A 660 2.43 31.15 -23.03
C ILE A 660 1.15 31.87 -22.61
N ASP A 661 0.26 32.16 -23.56
CA ASP A 661 -1.00 32.87 -23.31
C ASP A 661 -1.91 32.07 -22.36
N LEU A 662 -2.05 30.76 -22.57
CA LEU A 662 -2.80 29.87 -21.67
C LEU A 662 -2.19 29.81 -20.28
N GLU A 663 -0.87 29.70 -20.18
CA GLU A 663 -0.21 29.61 -18.88
C GLU A 663 -0.31 30.92 -18.09
N HIS A 664 -0.19 32.07 -18.76
CA HIS A 664 -0.43 33.38 -18.16
C HIS A 664 -1.88 33.54 -17.69
N ALA A 665 -2.84 33.18 -18.55
CA ALA A 665 -4.25 33.33 -18.21
C ALA A 665 -4.64 32.47 -17.02
N LEU A 666 -4.07 31.26 -16.88
CA LEU A 666 -4.38 30.33 -15.79
C LEU A 666 -3.49 30.52 -14.55
N PHE A 667 -2.56 31.47 -14.55
CA PHE A 667 -1.65 31.66 -13.43
C PHE A 667 -2.40 31.96 -12.13
N GLY A 668 -2.01 31.30 -11.04
CA GLY A 668 -2.70 31.41 -9.74
C GLY A 668 -3.94 30.51 -9.61
N MET A 669 -4.38 29.84 -10.67
CA MET A 669 -5.59 29.01 -10.63
C MET A 669 -5.49 27.82 -9.67
N TRP A 670 -6.39 27.78 -8.69
CA TRP A 670 -6.69 26.60 -7.90
C TRP A 670 -7.70 25.68 -8.60
N SER A 671 -7.51 24.37 -8.45
CA SER A 671 -8.35 23.36 -9.08
C SER A 671 -8.55 22.16 -8.14
N PRO A 672 -9.56 21.31 -8.36
CA PRO A 672 -9.86 20.17 -7.48
C PRO A 672 -8.68 19.21 -7.38
N HIS A 673 -7.94 19.04 -8.47
CA HIS A 673 -6.68 18.32 -8.52
C HIS A 673 -5.70 19.02 -9.47
N LYS A 674 -4.45 18.54 -9.57
CA LYS A 674 -3.45 18.99 -10.55
C LYS A 674 -3.99 18.94 -11.98
N VAL A 675 -3.80 20.03 -12.73
CA VAL A 675 -4.17 20.16 -14.15
C VAL A 675 -2.90 20.42 -14.97
N LYS A 676 -2.78 19.78 -16.13
CA LYS A 676 -1.72 19.99 -17.10
C LYS A 676 -2.32 20.25 -18.47
N LEU A 677 -1.75 21.19 -19.21
CA LEU A 677 -2.10 21.43 -20.59
C LEU A 677 -0.89 21.16 -21.49
N ALA A 678 -1.15 20.94 -22.76
CA ALA A 678 -0.09 21.00 -23.76
C ALA A 678 -0.60 21.51 -25.11
N VAL A 679 0.28 22.21 -25.82
CA VAL A 679 0.01 22.78 -27.14
C VAL A 679 1.06 22.25 -28.12
N SER A 680 0.60 21.48 -29.09
CA SER A 680 1.41 21.00 -30.20
C SER A 680 1.05 21.80 -31.45
N GLY A 681 2.04 22.34 -32.16
CA GLY A 681 1.80 23.17 -33.34
C GLY A 681 1.48 22.39 -34.61
N CYS A 682 1.43 21.05 -34.57
CA CYS A 682 1.05 20.19 -35.68
C CYS A 682 0.60 18.80 -35.18
N PRO A 683 0.00 17.94 -36.04
CA PRO A 683 -0.46 16.59 -35.65
C PRO A 683 0.62 15.62 -35.18
N ARG A 684 1.91 15.94 -35.34
CA ARG A 684 3.02 15.13 -34.80
C ARG A 684 3.09 15.14 -33.27
N ASN A 685 2.35 16.03 -32.63
CA ASN A 685 2.05 15.98 -31.20
C ASN A 685 3.29 15.93 -30.27
N CYS A 686 4.35 16.68 -30.59
CA CYS A 686 5.61 16.65 -29.81
C CYS A 686 5.45 17.14 -28.36
N ALA A 687 4.38 17.88 -28.04
CA ALA A 687 4.08 18.29 -26.67
C ALA A 687 3.28 17.23 -25.88
N GLU A 688 2.92 16.10 -26.51
CA GLU A 688 2.08 15.03 -25.95
C GLU A 688 0.69 15.56 -25.52
N SER A 689 0.09 16.44 -26.32
CA SER A 689 -1.23 17.06 -26.10
C SER A 689 -2.31 16.02 -25.81
N GLY A 690 -2.31 14.90 -26.54
CA GLY A 690 -3.28 13.82 -26.39
C GLY A 690 -3.29 13.08 -25.03
N ILE A 691 -2.41 13.39 -24.08
CA ILE A 691 -2.41 12.77 -22.73
C ILE A 691 -2.42 13.80 -21.60
N LYS A 692 -2.75 15.07 -21.91
CA LYS A 692 -2.90 16.13 -20.92
C LYS A 692 -4.39 16.37 -20.61
N ASP A 693 -4.66 16.99 -19.47
CA ASP A 693 -6.01 17.29 -19.03
C ASP A 693 -6.77 18.16 -20.06
N VAL A 694 -6.06 19.11 -20.70
CA VAL A 694 -6.47 19.75 -21.96
C VAL A 694 -5.32 19.71 -22.95
N GLY A 695 -5.54 19.08 -24.09
CA GLY A 695 -4.61 18.96 -25.20
C GLY A 695 -5.03 19.84 -26.38
N ILE A 696 -4.10 20.59 -26.94
CA ILE A 696 -4.33 21.41 -28.14
C ILE A 696 -3.36 20.97 -29.23
N ILE A 697 -3.88 20.73 -30.42
CA ILE A 697 -3.12 20.29 -31.59
C ILE A 697 -3.44 21.21 -32.77
N GLY A 698 -2.43 21.89 -33.29
CA GLY A 698 -2.53 22.71 -34.49
C GLY A 698 -2.71 21.86 -35.74
N VAL A 699 -3.55 22.32 -36.65
CA VAL A 699 -3.79 21.76 -37.99
C VAL A 699 -3.88 22.92 -39.00
N ASP A 700 -3.80 22.64 -40.30
CA ASP A 700 -3.85 23.71 -41.32
C ASP A 700 -5.15 24.52 -41.27
N SER A 701 -6.24 23.88 -40.87
CA SER A 701 -7.58 24.48 -40.75
C SER A 701 -7.86 25.15 -39.39
N GLY A 702 -6.87 25.26 -38.49
CA GLY A 702 -7.04 25.83 -37.14
C GLY A 702 -6.47 24.94 -36.03
N TRP A 703 -7.29 24.62 -35.03
CA TRP A 703 -6.88 23.92 -33.82
C TRP A 703 -7.87 22.84 -33.43
N GLU A 704 -7.36 21.70 -32.99
CA GLU A 704 -8.13 20.62 -32.38
C GLU A 704 -7.90 20.60 -30.86
N LEU A 705 -8.99 20.55 -30.11
CA LEU A 705 -8.99 20.48 -28.66
C LEU A 705 -9.35 19.06 -28.23
N TYR A 706 -8.65 18.57 -27.22
CA TYR A 706 -8.85 17.28 -26.58
C TYR A 706 -8.94 17.50 -25.06
N ILE A 707 -9.79 16.76 -24.36
CA ILE A 707 -9.96 16.87 -22.90
C ILE A 707 -9.92 15.51 -22.23
N GLY A 708 -9.55 15.48 -20.95
CA GLY A 708 -9.60 14.25 -20.14
C GLY A 708 -8.38 13.33 -20.25
N GLY A 709 -7.31 13.76 -20.93
CA GLY A 709 -6.09 12.97 -21.02
C GLY A 709 -5.37 12.84 -19.68
N ASN A 710 -4.71 11.71 -19.45
CA ASN A 710 -3.94 11.48 -18.23
C ASN A 710 -2.68 10.65 -18.48
N GLY A 711 -1.50 11.29 -18.51
CA GLY A 711 -0.20 10.61 -18.48
C GLY A 711 0.25 10.18 -17.07
N GLY A 712 -0.63 9.55 -16.28
CA GLY A 712 -0.39 9.13 -14.89
C GLY A 712 -0.19 7.62 -14.73
N ILE A 713 -0.53 7.07 -13.55
CA ILE A 713 -0.45 5.62 -13.23
C ILE A 713 -1.19 4.79 -14.29
N LYS A 714 -2.42 5.21 -14.64
CA LYS A 714 -3.15 4.70 -15.80
C LYS A 714 -3.06 5.75 -16.91
N THR A 715 -2.45 5.40 -18.03
CA THR A 715 -2.37 6.31 -19.18
C THR A 715 -3.70 6.30 -19.91
N GLU A 716 -4.31 7.48 -20.07
CA GLU A 716 -5.58 7.65 -20.78
C GLU A 716 -5.39 8.71 -21.87
N ALA A 717 -5.85 8.39 -23.08
CA ALA A 717 -5.88 9.33 -24.18
C ALA A 717 -7.00 10.35 -23.95
N GLY A 718 -6.73 11.62 -24.24
CA GLY A 718 -7.74 12.67 -24.24
C GLY A 718 -8.74 12.44 -25.36
N GLU A 719 -10.01 12.69 -25.06
CA GLU A 719 -11.10 12.57 -26.01
C GLU A 719 -11.20 13.83 -26.85
N PHE A 720 -11.49 13.66 -28.15
CA PHE A 720 -11.69 14.80 -29.05
C PHE A 720 -12.87 15.65 -28.57
N PHE A 721 -12.59 16.92 -28.32
CA PHE A 721 -13.56 17.86 -27.80
C PHE A 721 -14.24 18.64 -28.92
N THR A 722 -13.46 19.45 -29.64
CA THR A 722 -13.96 20.28 -30.74
C THR A 722 -12.80 20.79 -31.60
N LYS A 723 -13.14 21.42 -32.72
CA LYS A 723 -12.22 22.10 -33.61
C LYS A 723 -12.58 23.58 -33.73
N VAL A 724 -11.59 24.44 -33.55
CA VAL A 724 -11.73 25.91 -33.61
C VAL A 724 -10.76 26.50 -34.61
N LYS A 725 -10.97 27.75 -35.03
CA LYS A 725 -10.16 28.42 -36.06
C LYS A 725 -9.10 29.33 -35.46
N THR A 726 -9.43 30.08 -34.40
CA THR A 726 -8.56 31.13 -33.87
C THR A 726 -8.00 30.82 -32.48
N ALA A 727 -6.92 31.50 -32.09
CA ALA A 727 -6.31 31.35 -30.77
C ALA A 727 -7.25 31.84 -29.65
N GLU A 728 -8.06 32.87 -29.92
CA GLU A 728 -9.07 33.38 -28.99
C GLU A 728 -10.14 32.32 -28.70
N GLU A 729 -10.55 31.55 -29.73
CA GLU A 729 -11.46 30.43 -29.53
C GLU A 729 -10.79 29.29 -28.72
N VAL A 730 -9.48 29.03 -28.92
CA VAL A 730 -8.75 28.07 -28.07
C VAL A 730 -8.81 28.48 -26.60
N MET A 731 -8.59 29.78 -26.32
CA MET A 731 -8.71 30.33 -24.97
C MET A 731 -10.12 30.15 -24.42
N GLU A 732 -11.14 30.63 -25.14
CA GLU A 732 -12.54 30.59 -24.69
C GLU A 732 -12.98 29.17 -24.32
N TYR A 733 -12.76 28.20 -25.22
CA TYR A 733 -13.24 26.82 -25.02
C TYR A 733 -12.44 26.08 -23.94
N SER A 734 -11.12 26.24 -23.90
CA SER A 734 -10.28 25.57 -22.91
C SER A 734 -10.57 26.06 -21.50
N LEU A 735 -10.69 27.39 -21.32
CA LEU A 735 -10.94 28.00 -20.02
C LEU A 735 -12.38 27.76 -19.55
N ALA A 736 -13.36 27.75 -20.44
CA ALA A 736 -14.73 27.38 -20.09
C ALA A 736 -14.81 25.92 -19.56
N PHE A 737 -14.10 24.98 -20.19
CA PHE A 737 -14.03 23.60 -19.70
C PHE A 737 -13.36 23.51 -18.32
N ILE A 738 -12.26 24.23 -18.14
CA ILE A 738 -11.55 24.27 -16.85
C ILE A 738 -12.45 24.83 -15.75
N GLU A 739 -13.23 25.87 -16.03
CA GLU A 739 -14.17 26.43 -15.04
C GLU A 739 -15.32 25.47 -14.72
N LEU A 740 -15.89 24.82 -15.73
CA LEU A 740 -16.91 23.79 -15.52
C LEU A 740 -16.37 22.67 -14.60
N TYR A 741 -15.15 22.19 -14.88
CA TYR A 741 -14.45 21.23 -14.03
C TYR A 741 -14.22 21.77 -12.61
N ARG A 742 -13.79 23.03 -12.46
CA ARG A 742 -13.62 23.66 -11.13
C ARG A 742 -14.91 23.68 -10.32
N GLN A 743 -16.04 23.94 -10.98
CA GLN A 743 -17.36 24.06 -10.36
C GLN A 743 -18.04 22.73 -10.06
N GLU A 744 -17.77 21.67 -10.83
CA GLU A 744 -18.52 20.42 -10.74
C GLU A 744 -17.72 19.23 -10.20
N ALA A 745 -16.39 19.25 -10.31
CA ALA A 745 -15.58 18.16 -9.80
C ALA A 745 -15.40 18.21 -8.28
N PHE A 746 -15.25 17.02 -7.70
CA PHE A 746 -14.98 16.87 -6.29
C PHE A 746 -13.50 17.11 -6.00
N TYR A 747 -13.19 17.60 -4.81
CA TYR A 747 -11.81 17.81 -4.39
C TYR A 747 -11.01 16.51 -4.49
N LEU A 748 -9.82 16.58 -5.07
CA LEU A 748 -8.96 15.46 -5.48
C LEU A 748 -9.48 14.56 -6.62
N GLU A 749 -10.53 14.94 -7.34
CA GLU A 749 -10.98 14.25 -8.56
C GLU A 749 -10.18 14.74 -9.77
N ARG A 750 -9.56 13.84 -10.56
CA ARG A 750 -8.89 14.21 -11.83
C ARG A 750 -9.93 14.52 -12.91
N THR A 751 -9.55 15.32 -13.91
CA THR A 751 -10.39 15.60 -15.10
C THR A 751 -10.91 14.33 -15.76
N VAL A 752 -10.07 13.31 -15.94
CA VAL A 752 -10.48 12.02 -16.50
C VAL A 752 -11.57 11.31 -15.68
N HIS A 753 -11.49 11.36 -14.34
CA HIS A 753 -12.49 10.74 -13.46
C HIS A 753 -13.77 11.57 -13.39
N TYR A 754 -13.63 12.90 -13.42
CA TYR A 754 -14.76 13.81 -13.56
C TYR A 754 -15.53 13.53 -14.86
N MET A 755 -14.82 13.42 -15.99
CA MET A 755 -15.42 13.09 -17.29
C MET A 755 -16.10 11.73 -17.29
N GLN A 756 -15.49 10.71 -16.68
CA GLN A 756 -16.12 9.40 -16.50
C GLN A 756 -17.41 9.49 -15.67
N ARG A 757 -17.48 10.41 -14.71
CA ARG A 757 -18.65 10.59 -13.85
C ARG A 757 -19.77 11.38 -14.51
N VAL A 758 -19.48 12.49 -15.17
CA VAL A 758 -20.51 13.37 -15.77
C VAL A 758 -20.83 13.03 -17.22
N GLY A 759 -19.92 12.32 -17.90
CA GLY A 759 -19.99 12.01 -19.33
C GLY A 759 -19.50 13.16 -20.22
N LEU A 760 -18.88 12.82 -21.35
CA LEU A 760 -18.42 13.81 -22.33
C LEU A 760 -19.57 14.64 -22.90
N GLU A 761 -20.74 14.02 -23.12
CA GLU A 761 -21.90 14.71 -23.69
C GLU A 761 -22.43 15.82 -22.78
N HIS A 762 -22.43 15.64 -21.44
CA HIS A 762 -22.77 16.72 -20.50
C HIS A 762 -21.87 17.94 -20.70
N ILE A 763 -20.57 17.71 -20.87
CA ILE A 763 -19.58 18.76 -21.08
C ILE A 763 -19.77 19.42 -22.44
N LYS A 764 -20.04 18.64 -23.49
CA LYS A 764 -20.32 19.18 -24.83
C LYS A 764 -21.60 20.00 -24.86
N THR A 765 -22.67 19.55 -24.22
CA THR A 765 -23.90 20.34 -24.12
C THR A 765 -23.69 21.64 -23.37
N ALA A 766 -22.92 21.63 -22.27
CA ALA A 766 -22.66 22.84 -21.48
C ALA A 766 -21.75 23.87 -22.20
N ILE A 767 -20.90 23.43 -23.13
CA ILE A 767 -19.84 24.28 -23.71
C ILE A 767 -20.00 24.47 -25.22
N LEU A 768 -20.26 23.41 -25.98
CA LEU A 768 -20.37 23.47 -27.43
C LEU A 768 -21.78 23.90 -27.86
N ASP A 769 -22.82 23.32 -27.24
CA ASP A 769 -24.22 23.56 -27.64
C ASP A 769 -24.78 24.86 -27.02
N ASP A 770 -24.25 25.29 -25.87
CA ASP A 770 -24.66 26.50 -25.16
C ASP A 770 -23.55 27.57 -25.15
N ALA A 771 -23.59 28.45 -26.15
CA ALA A 771 -22.60 29.52 -26.31
C ALA A 771 -22.65 30.60 -25.22
N GLU A 772 -23.84 30.87 -24.66
CA GLU A 772 -23.99 31.85 -23.58
C GLU A 772 -23.38 31.30 -22.29
N ARG A 773 -23.68 30.03 -21.96
CA ARG A 773 -23.06 29.35 -20.81
C ARG A 773 -21.55 29.23 -20.95
N ARG A 774 -21.03 28.88 -22.14
CA ARG A 774 -19.58 28.85 -22.39
C ARG A 774 -18.91 30.20 -22.11
N LYS A 775 -19.45 31.28 -22.66
CA LYS A 775 -18.91 32.64 -22.42
C LYS A 775 -19.02 33.04 -20.95
N GLY A 776 -20.12 32.68 -20.28
CA GLY A 776 -20.29 32.89 -18.85
C GLY A 776 -19.23 32.20 -18.01
N LEU A 777 -18.96 30.91 -18.27
CA LEU A 777 -17.90 30.14 -17.59
C LEU A 777 -16.51 30.75 -17.84
N TYR A 778 -16.20 31.14 -19.08
CA TYR A 778 -14.96 31.83 -19.40
C TYR A 778 -14.80 33.13 -18.59
N GLN A 779 -15.83 33.98 -18.56
CA GLN A 779 -15.82 35.24 -17.83
C GLN A 779 -15.69 35.04 -16.32
N GLN A 780 -16.37 34.04 -15.74
CA GLN A 780 -16.28 33.68 -14.32
C GLN A 780 -14.85 33.29 -13.93
N LEU A 781 -14.19 32.47 -14.75
CA LEU A 781 -12.80 32.09 -14.51
C LEU A 781 -11.86 33.30 -14.57
N MET A 782 -12.02 34.15 -15.58
CA MET A 782 -11.20 35.36 -15.72
C MET A 782 -11.41 36.32 -14.55
N PHE A 783 -12.64 36.47 -14.07
CA PHE A 783 -12.94 37.25 -12.87
C PHE A 783 -12.25 36.67 -11.64
N ALA A 784 -12.37 35.36 -11.39
CA ALA A 784 -11.74 34.70 -10.25
C ALA A 784 -10.22 34.88 -10.26
N LEU A 785 -9.58 34.77 -11.43
CA LEU A 785 -8.13 34.88 -11.58
C LEU A 785 -7.63 36.34 -11.49
N SER A 786 -8.47 37.33 -11.80
CA SER A 786 -8.13 38.75 -11.62
C SER A 786 -7.88 39.15 -10.16
N LEU A 787 -8.35 38.33 -9.20
CA LEU A 787 -8.21 38.54 -7.77
C LEU A 787 -6.96 37.88 -7.18
N GLU A 788 -6.32 36.96 -7.91
CA GLU A 788 -5.15 36.22 -7.43
C GLU A 788 -3.90 37.10 -7.43
N GLN A 789 -3.08 36.96 -6.39
CA GLN A 789 -1.80 37.68 -6.24
C GLN A 789 -0.63 36.70 -6.15
N ASP A 790 0.57 37.15 -6.50
CA ASP A 790 1.77 36.33 -6.31
C ASP A 790 2.03 36.09 -4.81
N PRO A 791 1.98 34.84 -4.34
CA PRO A 791 2.10 34.52 -2.93
C PRO A 791 3.46 34.90 -2.32
N TRP A 792 4.53 34.97 -3.12
CA TRP A 792 5.85 35.32 -2.61
C TRP A 792 6.05 36.81 -2.46
N LYS A 793 5.44 37.64 -3.32
CA LYS A 793 5.43 39.09 -3.11
C LYS A 793 4.79 39.45 -1.77
N ALA A 794 3.62 38.87 -1.48
CA ALA A 794 2.94 39.05 -0.19
C ALA A 794 3.77 38.54 1.02
N ARG A 795 4.42 37.38 0.92
CA ARG A 795 5.24 36.82 2.02
C ARG A 795 6.56 37.56 2.24
N ILE A 796 7.14 38.16 1.19
CA ILE A 796 8.34 38.99 1.31
C ILE A 796 8.01 40.32 2.01
N GLU A 797 6.84 40.89 1.74
CA GLU A 797 6.40 42.19 2.26
C GLU A 797 5.79 42.10 3.68
N GLN A 798 5.12 40.98 4.04
CA GLN A 798 4.44 40.82 5.33
C GLN A 798 5.24 39.98 6.34
N THR A 799 5.83 40.62 7.35
CA THR A 799 6.68 39.98 8.38
C THR A 799 6.00 38.84 9.15
N ALA A 800 4.67 38.90 9.35
CA ALA A 800 3.94 37.85 10.07
C ALA A 800 3.95 36.49 9.35
N LEU A 801 3.99 36.48 8.01
CA LEU A 801 4.02 35.25 7.21
C LEU A 801 5.42 34.64 7.11
N LYS A 802 6.48 35.38 7.46
CA LYS A 802 7.87 34.87 7.51
C LYS A 802 8.12 33.94 8.70
N LYS A 803 7.41 34.14 9.82
CA LYS A 803 7.56 33.34 11.05
C LYS A 803 7.33 31.83 10.84
N GLU A 804 6.56 31.43 9.83
CA GLU A 804 6.33 30.01 9.48
C GLU A 804 7.61 29.27 9.01
N PHE A 805 8.61 30.01 8.55
CA PHE A 805 9.89 29.49 8.04
C PHE A 805 11.06 29.69 9.02
N GLU A 806 10.82 30.40 10.13
CA GLU A 806 11.81 30.59 11.18
C GLU A 806 11.92 29.32 12.01
N ARG A 807 13.15 28.89 12.30
CA ARG A 807 13.40 27.74 13.17
C ARG A 807 13.09 28.16 14.61
N ILE A 808 12.08 27.55 15.22
CA ILE A 808 11.85 27.70 16.66
C ILE A 808 12.99 26.97 17.38
N PRO A 809 13.83 27.67 18.17
CA PRO A 809 14.84 27.00 18.97
C PRO A 809 14.13 26.20 20.06
N VAL A 810 14.31 24.88 20.06
CA VAL A 810 13.90 24.05 21.18
C VAL A 810 14.93 24.30 22.28
N ALA A 811 14.51 24.91 23.40
CA ALA A 811 15.35 25.00 24.57
C ALA A 811 15.71 23.56 24.98
N ALA A 812 17.01 23.29 25.17
CA ALA A 812 17.47 21.99 25.65
C ALA A 812 16.79 21.72 27.01
N LEU A 813 15.93 20.71 27.05
CA LEU A 813 15.36 20.16 28.28
C LEU A 813 16.35 19.21 28.92
#